data_AF-A0A7X7MN87-F1
#
_entry.id   AF-A0A7X7MN87-F1
#
_cell.length_a   1.000
_cell.length_b   1.000
_cell.length_c   1.000
_cell.angle_alpha   90.00
_cell.angle_beta   90.00
_cell.angle_gamma   90.00
#
_symmetry.space_group_name_H-M   'P 1'
#
loop_
_entity.id
_entity.type
_entity.pdbx_description
1 polymer ?
#
loop_
_entity_poly.entity_id
_entity_poly.type
_entity_poly.pdbx_seq_one_letter_code
_entity_poly.pdbx_strand_id
1 'polypeptide(L)'
;MSHTHFLCMAFVPFAFAQAVEPLLTPAAGCVRFSQEHGAITAVTPSGHTGSVWQSGENGLWSARFADGSTLHASSFHATNALRAFACTSGPGPDEWTFTYRAPEMTVRVSARARPDGIELSADASPATQALLRFDLPGRLRFAPDSVARFIMPHNGNTGLGLALNRRFFGPQPASRPSGWFTASAGPSGYRRLYGGNLVQREVYDPAVPLAVTDEGRRWLSPAVVARISQASAVVNRPPSASQADLVLIDSANGPYLSASRLGGTQGGLWRIGGGVRKEEAPTVLALVAATVAKLAAAPEAPRARIGLVNLVNGPERGSWSEVTVAEWRDRLSAIAARSRGRLTFTELSSPQDMLAAARAPDYLCILNPYGESIPVPADNGLPDTLDALRAYVKAGGHWFEVGGYAFHSVLRPTRFYTYTLSYPVAFSDFMHLDSAHGRAALYRVQPRAVTQPWAAAASPADIFVPGELSCGGDERGGCCEHAFHTHVAAGATWRTPAVRMTLGTPVYDDLARYAADNALTRTLASKIAPETLSRLKQAPLLYLRGTCREKDAALERLPVPTLVHFADYLKGGFDKEYPDHLPPHPSFGSPEELRAFFARARAMGHLVSPYTNPTWWCDEPQGPTFAREGNAPLLKGLDGKPRHERYHDNTGWTITLWHPAVQAANRVTVQQFTREFPVDILFQDQCGARGWHYDTNPASPLPYAYSEGMIAMNDEDSRVVPLGTENGWDRVANYQTLLSGLSWGLVPTEHGPTWVRLFKTAYPADTWEIFPLALALMHDKAIFLHHDLGQFVTNDQVLTWTLGLGYSLSYRVTTEMLKQDEHAQWLAWLSRLQRSVCARYLGEPLRAFTHDRAPLLAAGGDPRRASDDGTLDATYGDVRLRCNLGDVPRAVAGMALPAYGFRADAPGLTAGFAPDGTGYVTQRDGDRSELWLFGHPGAAVAVPVPFDDTTGFTLDGAPETRLNAAAGLLRLTLPPRGSITRIQPPAERAALAPRDWPGAKPVIAVIDLGPGIAPALTAVTPAAWRTALEASDLVHRHGLTLRTLTTHDELAAALASGPERIFTIVNPYGELLLTPGPGRWRETLDAVRAYVNRGGIWWETAAYSFHRAVFRQGEAWQTEQIGPGGLHHLRLPIRAGEVDQPPEPLRVTDTGKAWLGADLAARVAKCASAVNRGTPSAPTAPATILVTGIDDGFIGGYRLEGWGTLWRVGGFNPDPALTPAVAVASLLHQYTTPPESLPPLGTRFLYHATNR
;
A
#
# COMPACT_ATOMS: atom_id res chain seq x y z
N MET A 1 -63.96 70.74 28.64
CA MET A 1 -62.56 71.04 28.99
C MET A 1 -62.08 69.97 29.97
N SER A 2 -60.87 69.47 29.74
CA SER A 2 -60.42 68.10 30.00
C SER A 2 -60.18 67.71 31.46
N HIS A 3 -60.54 66.45 31.77
CA HIS A 3 -60.04 65.62 32.86
C HIS A 3 -58.55 65.28 32.68
N THR A 4 -57.80 65.11 33.78
CA THR A 4 -57.04 63.85 34.03
C THR A 4 -56.59 63.72 35.49
N HIS A 5 -56.85 62.55 36.07
CA HIS A 5 -56.41 62.10 37.39
C HIS A 5 -54.97 61.59 37.36
N PHE A 6 -54.19 61.91 38.41
CA PHE A 6 -52.86 61.34 38.67
C PHE A 6 -52.95 59.98 39.38
N LEU A 7 -52.25 58.98 38.85
CA LEU A 7 -52.03 57.66 39.46
C LEU A 7 -50.58 57.59 39.99
N CYS A 8 -50.40 57.26 41.27
CA CYS A 8 -49.10 56.94 41.86
C CYS A 8 -48.67 55.52 41.46
N MET A 9 -47.52 55.38 40.81
CA MET A 9 -46.83 54.09 40.62
C MET A 9 -45.74 53.90 41.69
N ALA A 10 -45.80 52.77 42.39
CA ALA A 10 -44.75 52.30 43.28
C ALA A 10 -43.59 51.72 42.45
N PHE A 11 -42.36 52.20 42.71
CA PHE A 11 -41.13 51.62 42.18
C PHE A 11 -40.77 50.36 42.97
N VAL A 12 -40.77 49.19 42.30
CA VAL A 12 -40.10 47.97 42.78
C VAL A 12 -38.65 48.02 42.28
N PRO A 13 -37.63 47.84 43.14
CA PRO A 13 -36.25 47.82 42.69
C PRO A 13 -35.97 46.50 41.96
N PHE A 14 -35.69 46.58 40.66
CA PHE A 14 -35.09 45.48 39.90
C PHE A 14 -33.67 45.26 40.40
N ALA A 15 -33.46 44.20 41.18
CA ALA A 15 -32.12 43.68 41.44
C ALA A 15 -31.57 43.10 40.13
N PHE A 16 -30.60 43.78 39.53
CA PHE A 16 -29.75 43.22 38.48
C PHE A 16 -28.92 42.09 39.12
N ALA A 17 -29.38 40.85 39.00
CA ALA A 17 -28.52 39.70 39.22
C ALA A 17 -27.41 39.76 38.16
N GLN A 18 -26.17 40.02 38.57
CA GLN A 18 -25.00 39.81 37.72
C GLN A 18 -24.99 38.33 37.31
N ALA A 19 -25.27 38.05 36.05
CA ALA A 19 -25.26 36.70 35.52
C ALA A 19 -23.82 36.14 35.64
N VAL A 20 -23.65 35.10 36.44
CA VAL A 20 -22.36 34.41 36.63
C VAL A 20 -21.98 33.70 35.33
N GLU A 21 -20.79 33.97 34.80
CA GLU A 21 -20.27 33.32 33.58
C GLU A 21 -20.25 31.80 33.75
N PRO A 22 -20.84 31.01 32.83
CA PRO A 22 -20.82 29.56 32.91
C PRO A 22 -19.39 29.05 32.81
N LEU A 23 -18.87 28.59 33.94
CA LEU A 23 -17.49 28.18 34.13
C LEU A 23 -17.47 26.87 34.91
N LEU A 24 -16.66 25.92 34.44
CA LEU A 24 -16.31 24.70 35.16
C LEU A 24 -14.83 24.75 35.53
N THR A 25 -14.50 24.55 36.81
CA THR A 25 -13.13 24.59 37.33
C THR A 25 -12.71 23.23 37.90
N PRO A 26 -12.50 22.19 37.05
CA PRO A 26 -11.91 20.93 37.51
C PRO A 26 -10.48 21.13 38.04
N ALA A 27 -9.99 20.19 38.85
CA ALA A 27 -8.60 20.27 39.37
C ALA A 27 -7.56 20.33 38.23
N ALA A 28 -7.87 19.73 37.09
CA ALA A 28 -7.02 19.71 35.90
C ALA A 28 -7.04 21.00 35.04
N GLY A 29 -7.87 22.00 35.35
CA GLY A 29 -7.91 23.25 34.58
C GLY A 29 -9.25 24.00 34.65
N CYS A 30 -9.64 24.69 33.57
CA CYS A 30 -10.95 25.33 33.46
C CYS A 30 -11.54 25.27 32.05
N VAL A 31 -12.87 25.21 31.96
CA VAL A 31 -13.63 25.30 30.72
C VAL A 31 -14.68 26.39 30.85
N ARG A 32 -14.64 27.37 29.93
CA ARG A 32 -15.56 28.53 29.90
C ARG A 32 -16.56 28.37 28.77
N PHE A 33 -17.81 28.77 29.01
CA PHE A 33 -18.88 28.77 28.02
C PHE A 33 -19.53 30.16 27.88
N SER A 34 -20.00 30.47 26.68
CA SER A 34 -20.74 31.70 26.39
C SER A 34 -22.11 31.71 27.06
N GLN A 35 -22.46 32.81 27.74
CA GLN A 35 -23.81 33.07 28.26
C GLN A 35 -24.85 33.37 27.18
N GLU A 36 -24.41 33.68 25.97
CA GLU A 36 -25.29 34.12 24.89
C GLU A 36 -25.77 32.95 24.03
N HIS A 37 -24.93 31.92 23.86
CA HIS A 37 -25.20 30.80 22.96
C HIS A 37 -24.55 29.46 23.39
N GLY A 38 -23.87 29.42 24.54
CA GLY A 38 -23.33 28.19 25.16
C GLY A 38 -22.09 27.60 24.50
N ALA A 39 -21.48 28.27 23.52
CA ALA A 39 -20.24 27.79 22.90
C ALA A 39 -19.09 27.74 23.91
N ILE A 40 -18.18 26.79 23.75
CA ILE A 40 -16.94 26.73 24.54
C ILE A 40 -16.04 27.87 24.07
N THR A 41 -15.76 28.83 24.94
CA THR A 41 -14.92 30.00 24.62
C THR A 41 -13.46 29.77 24.95
N ALA A 42 -13.16 28.93 25.93
CA ALA A 42 -11.80 28.51 26.27
C ALA A 42 -11.77 27.17 27.02
N VAL A 43 -10.74 26.37 26.75
CA VAL A 43 -10.35 25.17 27.48
C VAL A 43 -8.90 25.35 27.91
N THR A 44 -8.65 25.58 29.20
CA THR A 44 -7.31 25.94 29.71
C THR A 44 -6.85 24.88 30.72
N PRO A 45 -5.86 24.04 30.37
CA PRO A 45 -5.26 23.11 31.33
C PRO A 45 -4.58 23.84 32.49
N SER A 46 -4.50 23.20 33.65
CA SER A 46 -3.86 23.75 34.85
C SER A 46 -2.40 24.13 34.58
N GLY A 47 -1.98 25.30 35.07
CA GLY A 47 -0.64 25.84 34.84
C GLY A 47 -0.42 26.51 33.48
N HIS A 48 -1.44 26.57 32.61
CA HIS A 48 -1.39 27.27 31.33
C HIS A 48 -2.32 28.49 31.30
N THR A 49 -2.06 29.41 30.36
CA THR A 49 -2.88 30.62 30.13
C THR A 49 -3.58 30.65 28.78
N GLY A 50 -3.15 29.80 27.84
CA GLY A 50 -3.74 29.69 26.51
C GLY A 50 -4.78 28.58 26.43
N SER A 51 -5.70 28.70 25.48
CA SER A 51 -6.72 27.69 25.23
C SER A 51 -6.21 26.59 24.30
N VAL A 52 -6.44 25.32 24.65
CA VAL A 52 -6.17 24.18 23.74
C VAL A 52 -7.28 23.98 22.71
N TRP A 53 -8.54 24.24 23.08
CA TRP A 53 -9.70 24.14 22.19
C TRP A 53 -10.72 25.24 22.46
N GLN A 54 -11.44 25.61 21.42
CA GLN A 54 -12.64 26.44 21.50
C GLN A 54 -13.67 25.92 20.49
N SER A 55 -14.96 26.23 20.70
CA SER A 55 -15.99 25.94 19.71
C SER A 55 -15.72 26.71 18.40
N GLY A 56 -15.93 26.04 17.28
CA GLY A 56 -15.92 26.62 15.95
C GLY A 56 -17.28 27.18 15.53
N GLU A 57 -17.49 27.20 14.22
CA GLU A 57 -18.65 27.81 13.55
C GLU A 57 -20.01 27.22 13.94
N ASN A 58 -20.04 25.98 14.44
CA ASN A 58 -21.27 25.31 14.84
C ASN A 58 -21.65 25.56 16.31
N GLY A 59 -20.75 26.13 17.13
CA GLY A 59 -20.97 26.28 18.57
C GLY A 59 -20.82 24.96 19.33
N LEU A 60 -21.61 24.77 20.39
CA LEU A 60 -21.51 23.62 21.32
C LEU A 60 -21.96 22.28 20.70
N TRP A 61 -22.84 22.27 19.70
CA TRP A 61 -23.34 21.06 19.05
C TRP A 61 -23.80 21.32 17.61
N SER A 62 -23.90 20.27 16.80
CA SER A 62 -24.53 20.31 15.47
C SER A 62 -25.42 19.08 15.23
N ALA A 63 -26.41 19.20 14.36
CA ALA A 63 -27.36 18.17 14.03
C ALA A 63 -27.60 18.13 12.52
N ARG A 64 -27.77 16.91 11.97
CA ARG A 64 -28.21 16.68 10.58
C ARG A 64 -29.42 15.76 10.54
N PHE A 65 -30.42 16.16 9.77
CA PHE A 65 -31.70 15.47 9.63
C PHE A 65 -31.75 14.59 8.36
N ALA A 66 -32.78 13.75 8.27
CA ALA A 66 -32.97 12.80 7.16
C ALA A 66 -33.16 13.44 5.78
N ASP A 67 -33.65 14.67 5.72
CA ASP A 67 -33.78 15.46 4.48
C ASP A 67 -32.46 16.15 4.07
N GLY A 68 -31.39 15.96 4.84
CA GLY A 68 -30.08 16.59 4.62
C GLY A 68 -29.94 17.99 5.23
N SER A 69 -31.00 18.56 5.79
CA SER A 69 -30.92 19.85 6.49
C SER A 69 -30.05 19.76 7.76
N THR A 70 -29.49 20.90 8.17
CA THR A 70 -28.62 20.99 9.35
C THR A 70 -29.05 22.11 10.28
N LEU A 71 -28.84 21.91 11.58
CA LEU A 71 -29.06 22.90 12.63
C LEU A 71 -27.89 22.83 13.61
N HIS A 72 -27.47 23.97 14.16
CA HIS A 72 -26.30 24.04 15.04
C HIS A 72 -26.49 25.09 16.13
N ALA A 73 -25.76 24.93 17.23
CA ALA A 73 -25.89 25.76 18.43
C ALA A 73 -25.66 27.25 18.18
N SER A 74 -24.77 27.62 17.26
CA SER A 74 -24.48 29.03 16.91
C SER A 74 -25.64 29.76 16.21
N SER A 75 -26.68 29.05 15.78
CA SER A 75 -27.93 29.64 15.26
C SER A 75 -28.89 30.12 16.38
N PHE A 76 -28.55 29.89 17.64
CA PHE A 76 -29.36 30.24 18.81
C PHE A 76 -28.74 31.38 19.58
N HIS A 77 -29.57 32.18 20.24
CA HIS A 77 -29.11 33.28 21.08
C HIS A 77 -30.08 33.53 22.25
N ALA A 78 -29.58 34.02 23.37
CA ALA A 78 -30.38 34.32 24.57
C ALA A 78 -31.53 35.31 24.32
N THR A 79 -31.40 36.15 23.27
CA THR A 79 -32.39 37.16 22.89
C THR A 79 -33.23 36.78 21.65
N ASN A 80 -32.98 35.63 21.03
CA ASN A 80 -33.70 35.21 19.83
C ASN A 80 -34.97 34.42 20.22
N ALA A 81 -36.14 34.98 19.93
CA ALA A 81 -37.42 34.35 20.29
C ALA A 81 -37.75 33.07 19.49
N LEU A 82 -37.26 32.95 18.26
CA LEU A 82 -37.52 31.78 17.40
C LEU A 82 -36.54 30.64 17.69
N ARG A 83 -35.28 30.98 17.97
CA ARG A 83 -34.20 30.04 18.29
C ARG A 83 -33.56 30.45 19.61
N ALA A 84 -34.29 30.17 20.68
CA ALA A 84 -33.97 30.63 22.02
C ALA A 84 -32.90 29.76 22.68
N PHE A 85 -31.98 30.40 23.39
CA PHE A 85 -30.97 29.76 24.23
C PHE A 85 -31.15 30.18 25.70
N ALA A 86 -30.93 29.24 26.62
CA ALA A 86 -30.83 29.52 28.05
C ALA A 86 -29.77 28.63 28.69
N CYS A 87 -29.08 29.15 29.71
CA CYS A 87 -28.17 28.37 30.55
C CYS A 87 -28.58 28.49 32.02
N THR A 88 -28.47 27.40 32.77
CA THR A 88 -28.77 27.35 34.21
C THR A 88 -27.73 26.50 34.92
N SER A 89 -27.34 26.90 36.13
CA SER A 89 -26.55 26.04 37.01
C SER A 89 -27.34 24.78 37.34
N GLY A 90 -26.68 23.64 37.30
CA GLY A 90 -27.24 22.34 37.68
C GLY A 90 -27.47 22.23 39.20
N PRO A 91 -27.96 21.08 39.66
CA PRO A 91 -28.16 20.82 41.08
C PRO A 91 -26.86 20.74 41.89
N GLY A 92 -25.70 20.50 41.24
CA GLY A 92 -24.39 20.56 41.87
C GLY A 92 -23.66 21.90 41.64
N PRO A 93 -22.67 22.26 42.49
CA PRO A 93 -21.91 23.50 42.37
C PRO A 93 -21.05 23.60 41.09
N ASP A 94 -20.77 22.47 40.42
CA ASP A 94 -19.92 22.37 39.22
C ASP A 94 -20.63 21.66 38.05
N GLU A 95 -21.88 22.03 37.79
CA GLU A 95 -22.68 21.50 36.69
C GLU A 95 -23.45 22.64 36.00
N TRP A 96 -23.53 22.59 34.67
CA TRP A 96 -24.30 23.53 33.85
C TRP A 96 -25.20 22.79 32.87
N THR A 97 -26.40 23.33 32.67
CA THR A 97 -27.34 22.87 31.65
C THR A 97 -27.59 23.98 30.63
N PHE A 98 -27.40 23.66 29.36
CA PHE A 98 -27.61 24.55 28.21
C PHE A 98 -28.82 24.07 27.42
N THR A 99 -29.87 24.87 27.33
CA THR A 99 -31.13 24.54 26.64
C THR A 99 -31.31 25.37 25.38
N TYR A 100 -31.52 24.71 24.27
CA TYR A 100 -31.74 25.28 22.94
C TYR A 100 -33.14 24.90 22.47
N ARG A 101 -33.98 25.87 22.11
CA ARG A 101 -35.36 25.63 21.65
C ARG A 101 -35.62 26.29 20.31
N ALA A 102 -36.02 25.48 19.33
CA ALA A 102 -36.46 25.92 18.02
C ALA A 102 -37.64 25.07 17.54
N PRO A 103 -38.42 25.52 16.54
CA PRO A 103 -39.50 24.73 15.95
C PRO A 103 -39.05 23.36 15.42
N GLU A 104 -37.81 23.26 14.95
CA GLU A 104 -37.25 22.06 14.34
C GLU A 104 -36.80 21.02 15.39
N MET A 105 -36.27 21.47 16.54
CA MET A 105 -35.68 20.61 17.57
C MET A 105 -35.50 21.33 18.91
N THR A 106 -35.60 20.59 20.02
CA THR A 106 -35.07 21.00 21.34
C THR A 106 -33.82 20.21 21.67
N VAL A 107 -32.78 20.88 22.17
CA VAL A 107 -31.54 20.25 22.65
C VAL A 107 -31.24 20.72 24.07
N ARG A 108 -30.90 19.79 24.96
CA ARG A 108 -30.38 20.10 26.29
C ARG A 108 -29.00 19.47 26.45
N VAL A 109 -27.96 20.29 26.57
CA VAL A 109 -26.59 19.82 26.86
C VAL A 109 -26.31 19.97 28.35
N SER A 110 -25.86 18.90 28.99
CA SER A 110 -25.39 18.89 30.38
C SER A 110 -23.86 18.83 30.38
N ALA A 111 -23.22 19.75 31.11
CA ALA A 111 -21.77 19.81 31.27
C ALA A 111 -21.41 19.74 32.76
N ARG A 112 -20.53 18.81 33.13
CA ARG A 112 -20.15 18.55 34.54
C ARG A 112 -18.64 18.51 34.70
N ALA A 113 -18.13 19.13 35.76
CA ALA A 113 -16.71 19.01 36.12
C ALA A 113 -16.37 17.62 36.68
N ARG A 114 -15.15 17.17 36.40
CA ARG A 114 -14.51 15.98 36.95
C ARG A 114 -13.08 16.31 37.39
N PRO A 115 -12.44 15.57 38.29
CA PRO A 115 -11.06 15.88 38.70
C PRO A 115 -10.08 16.00 37.52
N ASP A 116 -10.29 15.23 36.47
CA ASP A 116 -9.44 15.14 35.27
C ASP A 116 -9.90 16.01 34.09
N GLY A 117 -11.01 16.74 34.19
CA GLY A 117 -11.53 17.58 33.11
C GLY A 117 -13.04 17.78 33.18
N ILE A 118 -13.76 17.60 32.08
CA ILE A 118 -15.22 17.74 32.03
C ILE A 118 -15.88 16.57 31.28
N GLU A 119 -17.18 16.42 31.49
CA GLU A 119 -18.03 15.47 30.79
C GLU A 119 -19.25 16.18 30.20
N LEU A 120 -19.58 15.88 28.95
CA LEU A 120 -20.70 16.43 28.19
C LEU A 120 -21.69 15.32 27.83
N SER A 121 -22.99 15.58 27.92
CA SER A 121 -24.04 14.74 27.33
C SER A 121 -25.19 15.60 26.83
N ALA A 122 -25.96 15.14 25.85
CA ALA A 122 -27.09 15.88 25.33
C ALA A 122 -28.36 15.04 25.22
N ASP A 123 -29.50 15.65 25.56
CA ASP A 123 -30.83 15.16 25.17
C ASP A 123 -31.27 15.92 23.92
N ALA A 124 -31.54 15.22 22.82
CA ALA A 124 -31.99 15.78 21.55
C ALA A 124 -33.39 15.29 21.21
N SER A 125 -34.31 16.23 20.98
CA SER A 125 -35.72 15.99 20.70
C SER A 125 -36.12 16.65 19.37
N PRO A 126 -35.92 15.99 18.22
CA PRO A 126 -36.34 16.54 16.93
C PRO A 126 -37.86 16.61 16.83
N ALA A 127 -38.40 17.66 16.21
CA ALA A 127 -39.85 17.89 16.13
C ALA A 127 -40.43 17.61 14.74
N THR A 128 -39.66 17.87 13.67
CA THR A 128 -40.19 17.86 12.28
C THR A 128 -39.61 16.76 11.40
N GLN A 129 -38.31 16.45 11.53
CA GLN A 129 -37.59 15.47 10.72
C GLN A 129 -36.81 14.51 11.60
N ALA A 130 -36.58 13.29 11.13
CA ALA A 130 -35.75 12.34 11.87
C ALA A 130 -34.29 12.84 11.96
N LEU A 131 -33.70 12.75 13.15
CA LEU A 131 -32.30 13.10 13.39
C LEU A 131 -31.40 11.91 13.04
N LEU A 132 -30.40 12.12 12.17
CA LEU A 132 -29.48 11.06 11.72
C LEU A 132 -28.04 11.22 12.23
N ARG A 133 -27.64 12.45 12.57
CA ARG A 133 -26.30 12.74 13.10
C ARG A 133 -26.35 13.85 14.13
N PHE A 134 -25.58 13.70 15.19
CA PHE A 134 -25.43 14.70 16.24
C PHE A 134 -23.97 14.83 16.68
N ASP A 135 -23.42 16.03 16.61
CA ASP A 135 -22.03 16.35 16.92
C ASP A 135 -21.97 16.96 18.33
N LEU A 136 -21.18 16.36 19.22
CA LEU A 136 -21.00 16.82 20.60
C LEU A 136 -19.55 16.57 21.07
N PRO A 137 -18.82 17.62 21.50
CA PRO A 137 -19.11 19.01 21.14
C PRO A 137 -19.17 19.19 19.61
N GLY A 138 -19.84 20.26 19.17
CA GLY A 138 -19.70 20.74 17.80
C GLY A 138 -18.22 21.04 17.48
N ARG A 139 -17.89 21.14 16.18
CA ARG A 139 -16.52 21.33 15.69
C ARG A 139 -15.66 22.19 16.62
N LEU A 140 -14.54 21.66 17.07
CA LEU A 140 -13.55 22.37 17.88
C LEU A 140 -12.47 22.98 16.99
N ARG A 141 -11.90 24.10 17.44
CA ARG A 141 -10.84 24.86 16.75
C ARG A 141 -9.61 25.01 17.65
N PHE A 142 -8.45 25.04 17.01
CA PHE A 142 -7.15 25.28 17.64
C PHE A 142 -6.19 25.99 16.68
N ALA A 143 -5.18 26.66 17.23
CA ALA A 143 -4.17 27.35 16.43
C ALA A 143 -3.17 26.33 15.84
N PRO A 144 -3.01 26.22 14.50
CA PRO A 144 -2.06 25.27 13.90
C PRO A 144 -0.63 25.40 14.42
N ASP A 145 -0.16 26.63 14.63
CA ASP A 145 1.21 26.89 15.10
C ASP A 145 1.47 26.41 16.53
N SER A 146 0.42 26.20 17.32
CA SER A 146 0.55 25.66 18.68
C SER A 146 0.73 24.13 18.71
N VAL A 147 0.42 23.43 17.61
CA VAL A 147 0.35 21.96 17.58
C VAL A 147 1.75 21.35 17.59
N ALA A 148 2.04 20.58 18.64
CA ALA A 148 3.18 19.66 18.65
C ALA A 148 2.78 18.34 17.98
N ARG A 149 1.70 17.72 18.47
CA ARG A 149 1.11 16.49 17.91
C ARG A 149 -0.40 16.49 18.10
N PHE A 150 -1.13 16.09 17.06
CA PHE A 150 -2.54 15.75 17.13
C PHE A 150 -2.68 14.26 16.83
N ILE A 151 -3.10 13.49 17.81
CA ILE A 151 -3.17 12.03 17.77
C ILE A 151 -4.59 11.61 17.46
N MET A 152 -4.72 10.73 16.47
CA MET A 152 -6.00 10.19 16.01
C MET A 152 -5.86 8.69 15.72
N PRO A 153 -6.92 7.89 15.88
CA PRO A 153 -6.96 6.53 15.35
C PRO A 153 -6.74 6.54 13.84
N HIS A 154 -6.39 5.37 13.32
CA HIS A 154 -6.41 5.11 11.89
C HIS A 154 -7.61 4.21 11.55
N ASN A 155 -7.99 4.17 10.27
CA ASN A 155 -8.78 3.08 9.72
C ASN A 155 -8.08 1.73 10.03
N GLY A 156 -8.80 0.80 10.66
CA GLY A 156 -8.32 -0.53 11.07
C GLY A 156 -7.84 -1.40 9.90
N ASN A 157 -8.24 -1.10 8.66
CA ASN A 157 -7.69 -1.78 7.50
C ASN A 157 -6.28 -1.26 7.18
N THR A 158 -5.99 -0.01 7.53
CA THR A 158 -4.86 0.71 6.94
C THR A 158 -3.71 0.93 7.92
N GLY A 159 -3.95 1.11 9.22
CA GLY A 159 -2.87 1.42 10.17
C GLY A 159 -3.26 1.33 11.65
N LEU A 160 -2.31 1.66 12.52
CA LEU A 160 -2.42 1.57 13.98
C LEU A 160 -2.92 2.85 14.66
N GLY A 161 -2.77 3.99 13.99
CA GLY A 161 -2.90 5.33 14.56
C GLY A 161 -1.84 6.26 13.97
N LEU A 162 -2.02 7.55 14.18
CA LEU A 162 -1.16 8.58 13.59
C LEU A 162 -1.06 9.80 14.50
N ALA A 163 0.10 10.44 14.48
CA ALA A 163 0.33 11.75 15.08
C ALA A 163 0.59 12.77 13.95
N LEU A 164 -0.29 13.75 13.83
CA LEU A 164 -0.21 14.85 12.88
C LEU A 164 0.51 16.03 13.52
N ASN A 165 1.42 16.67 12.79
CA ASN A 165 2.10 17.86 13.27
C ASN A 165 1.48 19.15 12.69
N ARG A 166 1.96 20.31 13.13
CA ARG A 166 1.47 21.63 12.67
C ARG A 166 1.38 21.81 11.16
N ARG A 167 2.24 21.17 10.35
CA ARG A 167 2.23 21.30 8.89
C ARG A 167 1.00 20.67 8.25
N PHE A 168 0.38 19.69 8.92
CA PHE A 168 -0.86 19.09 8.47
C PHE A 168 -2.03 20.08 8.51
N PHE A 169 -2.07 20.91 9.55
CA PHE A 169 -3.15 21.88 9.79
C PHE A 169 -2.93 23.23 9.08
N GLY A 170 -1.73 23.45 8.54
CA GLY A 170 -1.38 24.67 7.80
C GLY A 170 -1.77 24.64 6.32
N PRO A 171 -1.77 25.81 5.65
CA PRO A 171 -1.99 25.89 4.21
C PRO A 171 -0.85 25.23 3.43
N GLN A 172 -1.22 24.45 2.43
CA GLN A 172 -0.28 23.77 1.53
C GLN A 172 0.13 24.68 0.36
N PRO A 173 1.38 24.60 -0.14
CA PRO A 173 1.84 25.42 -1.24
C PRO A 173 1.04 25.19 -2.53
N ALA A 174 0.46 26.25 -3.09
CA ALA A 174 -0.29 26.16 -4.35
C ALA A 174 0.59 25.77 -5.56
N SER A 175 1.88 26.12 -5.52
CA SER A 175 2.86 25.76 -6.56
C SER A 175 3.32 24.31 -6.49
N ARG A 176 3.11 23.64 -5.34
CA ARG A 176 3.46 22.24 -5.12
C ARG A 176 2.38 21.59 -4.27
N PRO A 177 1.15 21.46 -4.83
CA PRO A 177 0.06 20.89 -4.09
C PRO A 177 0.42 19.45 -3.73
N SER A 178 -0.04 19.01 -2.58
CA SER A 178 0.18 17.66 -2.07
C SER A 178 -0.75 16.62 -2.67
N GLY A 179 -1.84 17.08 -3.29
CA GLY A 179 -2.80 16.27 -3.99
C GLY A 179 -3.86 17.15 -4.64
N TRP A 180 -4.81 16.52 -5.31
CA TRP A 180 -5.89 17.19 -6.02
C TRP A 180 -7.22 16.55 -5.66
N PHE A 181 -8.26 17.38 -5.56
CA PHE A 181 -9.62 16.88 -5.40
C PHE A 181 -10.48 17.29 -6.60
N THR A 182 -11.47 16.45 -6.88
CA THR A 182 -12.42 16.65 -7.98
C THR A 182 -13.67 17.34 -7.46
N ALA A 183 -14.07 18.45 -8.09
CA ALA A 183 -15.34 19.11 -7.82
C ALA A 183 -16.25 19.03 -9.06
N SER A 184 -17.52 18.64 -8.87
CA SER A 184 -18.48 18.54 -9.99
C SER A 184 -18.83 19.93 -10.52
N ALA A 185 -18.74 20.10 -11.84
CA ALA A 185 -19.22 21.28 -12.57
C ALA A 185 -20.50 20.96 -13.38
N GLY A 186 -20.91 19.69 -13.39
CA GLY A 186 -22.03 19.21 -14.20
C GLY A 186 -21.78 19.36 -15.71
N PRO A 187 -22.83 19.29 -16.53
CA PRO A 187 -22.70 19.35 -18.00
C PRO A 187 -22.32 20.74 -18.54
N SER A 188 -22.15 21.74 -17.67
CA SER A 188 -21.97 23.14 -18.06
C SER A 188 -20.72 23.38 -18.91
N GLY A 189 -19.61 22.71 -18.59
CA GLY A 189 -18.35 22.85 -19.34
C GLY A 189 -18.47 22.37 -20.78
N TYR A 190 -19.04 21.17 -20.97
CA TYR A 190 -19.28 20.62 -22.31
C TYR A 190 -20.26 21.48 -23.11
N ARG A 191 -21.39 21.91 -22.51
CA ARG A 191 -22.36 22.79 -23.16
C ARG A 191 -21.73 24.10 -23.64
N ARG A 192 -20.82 24.68 -22.85
CA ARG A 192 -20.12 25.91 -23.22
C ARG A 192 -19.32 25.70 -24.51
N LEU A 193 -18.64 24.58 -24.69
CA LEU A 193 -17.81 24.32 -25.88
C LEU A 193 -18.63 23.83 -27.09
N TYR A 194 -19.57 22.90 -26.88
CA TYR A 194 -20.29 22.20 -27.94
C TYR A 194 -21.71 22.71 -28.22
N GLY A 195 -22.19 23.70 -27.45
CA GLY A 195 -23.52 24.29 -27.63
C GLY A 195 -24.70 23.42 -27.19
N GLY A 196 -24.47 22.23 -26.62
CA GLY A 196 -25.52 21.30 -26.19
C GLY A 196 -25.00 20.17 -25.32
N ASN A 197 -25.87 19.23 -24.94
CA ASN A 197 -25.46 18.00 -24.24
C ASN A 197 -24.92 16.97 -25.23
N LEU A 198 -24.04 16.08 -24.76
CA LEU A 198 -23.75 14.82 -25.43
C LEU A 198 -24.88 13.79 -25.25
N VAL A 199 -24.78 12.65 -25.92
CA VAL A 199 -25.69 11.51 -25.71
C VAL A 199 -25.28 10.77 -24.45
N GLN A 200 -26.11 10.86 -23.41
CA GLN A 200 -25.85 10.22 -22.12
C GLN A 200 -26.65 8.91 -22.00
N ARG A 201 -25.93 7.79 -21.98
CA ARG A 201 -26.49 6.43 -21.79
C ARG A 201 -26.22 5.92 -20.37
N GLU A 202 -26.69 4.72 -20.06
CA GLU A 202 -26.46 4.09 -18.74
C GLU A 202 -24.96 3.99 -18.40
N VAL A 203 -24.64 4.04 -17.10
CA VAL A 203 -23.24 3.93 -16.62
C VAL A 203 -22.65 2.56 -16.96
N TYR A 204 -23.45 1.51 -16.83
CA TYR A 204 -23.07 0.11 -17.06
C TYR A 204 -23.51 -0.41 -18.44
N ASP A 205 -23.41 0.44 -19.47
CA ASP A 205 -23.67 0.02 -20.86
C ASP A 205 -22.66 -1.08 -21.29
N PRO A 206 -23.08 -2.12 -22.03
CA PRO A 206 -22.17 -3.14 -22.55
C PRO A 206 -21.24 -2.56 -23.63
N ALA A 207 -20.07 -3.19 -23.82
CA ALA A 207 -19.17 -2.84 -24.91
C ALA A 207 -19.79 -3.22 -26.27
N VAL A 208 -19.63 -2.34 -27.26
CA VAL A 208 -20.13 -2.54 -28.63
C VAL A 208 -18.97 -2.57 -29.63
N PRO A 209 -19.09 -3.29 -30.76
CA PRO A 209 -18.05 -3.32 -31.78
C PRO A 209 -17.73 -1.93 -32.35
N LEU A 210 -16.45 -1.69 -32.61
CA LEU A 210 -15.94 -0.46 -33.19
C LEU A 210 -15.78 -0.56 -34.71
N ALA A 211 -16.15 0.51 -35.42
CA ALA A 211 -16.02 0.62 -36.87
C ALA A 211 -15.04 1.75 -37.23
N VAL A 212 -14.04 1.46 -38.06
CA VAL A 212 -13.14 2.49 -38.59
C VAL A 212 -13.80 3.15 -39.80
N THR A 213 -14.03 4.46 -39.74
CA THR A 213 -14.62 5.23 -40.84
C THR A 213 -13.64 5.39 -41.99
N ASP A 214 -14.11 5.84 -43.16
CA ASP A 214 -13.22 6.15 -44.29
C ASP A 214 -12.18 7.21 -43.92
N GLU A 215 -12.56 8.18 -43.11
CA GLU A 215 -11.65 9.18 -42.58
C GLU A 215 -10.66 8.54 -41.58
N GLY A 216 -11.12 7.65 -40.71
CA GLY A 216 -10.26 6.83 -39.86
C GLY A 216 -9.17 6.08 -40.65
N ARG A 217 -9.52 5.49 -41.79
CA ARG A 217 -8.56 4.80 -42.68
C ARG A 217 -7.52 5.72 -43.31
N ARG A 218 -7.81 7.02 -43.47
CA ARG A 218 -6.84 8.02 -43.96
C ARG A 218 -5.89 8.50 -42.86
N TRP A 219 -6.34 8.48 -41.61
CA TRP A 219 -5.59 8.96 -40.45
C TRP A 219 -4.71 7.86 -39.84
N LEU A 220 -5.22 6.62 -39.79
CA LEU A 220 -4.62 5.52 -39.05
C LEU A 220 -3.85 4.57 -39.98
N SER A 221 -2.78 3.96 -39.46
CA SER A 221 -2.01 2.96 -40.23
C SER A 221 -2.81 1.67 -40.40
N PRO A 222 -2.54 0.85 -41.43
CA PRO A 222 -3.25 -0.42 -41.64
C PRO A 222 -3.24 -1.35 -40.42
N ALA A 223 -2.14 -1.36 -39.66
CA ALA A 223 -2.02 -2.15 -38.43
C ALA A 223 -2.98 -1.67 -37.34
N VAL A 224 -3.11 -0.35 -37.15
CA VAL A 224 -4.06 0.23 -36.20
C VAL A 224 -5.49 -0.04 -36.68
N VAL A 225 -5.78 0.16 -37.97
CA VAL A 225 -7.10 -0.14 -38.54
C VAL A 225 -7.52 -1.59 -38.27
N ALA A 226 -6.64 -2.55 -38.56
CA ALA A 226 -6.92 -3.98 -38.33
C ALA A 226 -7.21 -4.29 -36.86
N ARG A 227 -6.42 -3.73 -35.93
CA ARG A 227 -6.63 -3.88 -34.49
C ARG A 227 -7.99 -3.33 -34.06
N ILE A 228 -8.35 -2.13 -34.52
CA ILE A 228 -9.58 -1.45 -34.08
C ILE A 228 -10.83 -2.09 -34.69
N SER A 229 -10.76 -2.59 -35.92
CA SER A 229 -11.86 -3.34 -36.54
C SER A 229 -12.20 -4.66 -35.82
N GLN A 230 -11.36 -5.13 -34.91
CA GLN A 230 -11.60 -6.32 -34.07
C GLN A 230 -11.94 -5.94 -32.61
N ALA A 231 -11.93 -4.66 -32.26
CA ALA A 231 -12.14 -4.20 -30.90
C ALA A 231 -13.61 -3.86 -30.63
N SER A 232 -14.00 -4.01 -29.37
CA SER A 232 -15.25 -3.47 -28.81
C SER A 232 -14.92 -2.50 -27.68
N ALA A 233 -15.78 -1.52 -27.45
CA ALA A 233 -15.63 -0.58 -26.34
C ALA A 233 -16.98 -0.10 -25.82
N VAL A 234 -16.98 0.41 -24.59
CA VAL A 234 -18.15 1.08 -23.99
C VAL A 234 -18.30 2.46 -24.61
N VAL A 235 -19.42 2.69 -25.31
CA VAL A 235 -19.73 3.96 -25.98
C VAL A 235 -21.00 4.57 -25.39
N ASN A 236 -20.88 5.09 -24.16
CA ASN A 236 -22.02 5.59 -23.38
C ASN A 236 -22.06 7.12 -23.21
N ARG A 237 -21.06 7.84 -23.75
CA ARG A 237 -20.96 9.31 -23.74
C ARG A 237 -20.63 9.91 -25.13
N PRO A 238 -21.11 9.39 -26.27
CA PRO A 238 -20.71 9.91 -27.57
C PRO A 238 -21.28 11.32 -27.81
N PRO A 239 -20.61 12.16 -28.62
CA PRO A 239 -21.18 13.44 -29.05
C PRO A 239 -22.45 13.20 -29.89
N SER A 240 -23.35 14.18 -29.97
CA SER A 240 -24.41 14.13 -30.97
C SER A 240 -23.83 14.32 -32.38
N ALA A 241 -24.57 13.92 -33.42
CA ALA A 241 -24.11 14.01 -34.81
C ALA A 241 -23.70 15.43 -35.25
N SER A 242 -24.30 16.48 -34.68
CA SER A 242 -23.99 17.89 -34.97
C SER A 242 -22.79 18.45 -34.20
N GLN A 243 -22.20 17.67 -33.29
CA GLN A 243 -21.12 18.10 -32.40
C GLN A 243 -19.74 17.59 -32.83
N ALA A 244 -19.65 16.69 -33.81
CA ALA A 244 -18.40 16.14 -34.30
C ALA A 244 -18.18 16.56 -35.77
N ASP A 245 -17.07 17.26 -36.02
CA ASP A 245 -16.67 17.68 -37.36
C ASP A 245 -15.82 16.61 -38.08
N LEU A 246 -15.30 15.65 -37.32
CA LEU A 246 -14.46 14.55 -37.79
C LEU A 246 -14.73 13.31 -36.92
N VAL A 247 -15.02 12.17 -37.54
CA VAL A 247 -15.20 10.90 -36.84
C VAL A 247 -14.23 9.89 -37.43
N LEU A 248 -13.28 9.42 -36.64
CA LEU A 248 -12.32 8.40 -37.08
C LEU A 248 -12.83 7.00 -36.77
N ILE A 249 -13.40 6.82 -35.58
CA ILE A 249 -13.97 5.56 -35.11
C ILE A 249 -15.41 5.79 -34.70
N ASP A 250 -16.30 4.96 -35.21
CA ASP A 250 -17.74 4.99 -34.97
C ASP A 250 -18.24 3.68 -34.33
N SER A 251 -19.49 3.67 -33.88
CA SER A 251 -20.15 2.49 -33.30
C SER A 251 -21.67 2.56 -33.47
N ALA A 252 -22.36 1.47 -33.14
CA ALA A 252 -23.82 1.45 -33.12
C ALA A 252 -24.44 2.48 -32.14
N ASN A 253 -23.69 2.92 -31.12
CA ASN A 253 -24.16 3.89 -30.13
C ASN A 253 -23.74 5.33 -30.46
N GLY A 254 -22.96 5.56 -31.51
CA GLY A 254 -22.45 6.86 -31.95
C GLY A 254 -20.91 6.95 -31.99
N PRO A 255 -20.35 8.15 -32.27
CA PRO A 255 -18.91 8.34 -32.46
C PRO A 255 -18.09 7.97 -31.23
N TYR A 256 -17.08 7.12 -31.41
CA TYR A 256 -16.18 6.69 -30.34
C TYR A 256 -14.90 7.52 -30.26
N LEU A 257 -14.23 7.78 -31.40
CA LEU A 257 -13.14 8.75 -31.48
C LEU A 257 -13.47 9.80 -32.53
N SER A 258 -13.66 11.04 -32.06
CA SER A 258 -14.08 12.16 -32.90
C SER A 258 -13.44 13.46 -32.47
N ALA A 259 -13.36 14.42 -33.39
CA ALA A 259 -12.92 15.80 -33.12
C ALA A 259 -14.00 16.82 -33.47
N SER A 260 -14.01 17.94 -32.72
CA SER A 260 -14.65 19.18 -33.17
C SER A 260 -13.62 20.29 -33.38
N ARG A 261 -13.77 21.05 -34.46
CA ARG A 261 -12.98 22.24 -34.77
C ARG A 261 -13.46 23.47 -33.99
N LEU A 262 -14.60 23.39 -33.30
CA LEU A 262 -15.22 24.51 -32.55
C LEU A 262 -15.40 25.78 -33.41
N GLY A 263 -15.65 25.61 -34.72
CA GLY A 263 -15.75 26.69 -35.70
C GLY A 263 -14.41 27.21 -36.25
N GLY A 264 -13.28 26.57 -35.96
CA GLY A 264 -11.98 26.78 -36.62
C GLY A 264 -11.81 25.92 -37.88
N THR A 265 -10.64 26.00 -38.52
CA THR A 265 -10.37 25.31 -39.80
C THR A 265 -9.38 24.15 -39.70
N GLN A 266 -8.36 24.24 -38.83
CA GLN A 266 -7.25 23.27 -38.79
C GLN A 266 -7.15 22.47 -37.47
N GLY A 267 -7.44 23.09 -36.32
CA GLY A 267 -7.31 22.44 -35.02
C GLY A 267 -8.45 21.50 -34.68
N GLY A 268 -8.35 20.76 -33.58
CA GLY A 268 -9.40 19.83 -33.15
C GLY A 268 -9.40 19.54 -31.66
N LEU A 269 -10.59 19.62 -31.05
CA LEU A 269 -10.89 19.05 -29.74
C LEU A 269 -11.32 17.60 -29.91
N TRP A 270 -10.38 16.68 -29.68
CA TRP A 270 -10.52 15.24 -29.77
C TRP A 270 -11.08 14.65 -28.48
N ARG A 271 -11.99 13.69 -28.60
CA ARG A 271 -12.56 13.01 -27.44
C ARG A 271 -12.86 11.54 -27.67
N ILE A 272 -12.84 10.78 -26.57
CA ILE A 272 -13.39 9.42 -26.48
C ILE A 272 -14.89 9.47 -26.08
N GLY A 273 -15.71 8.68 -26.76
CA GLY A 273 -17.17 8.66 -26.63
C GLY A 273 -17.73 7.83 -25.47
N GLY A 274 -16.92 7.51 -24.45
CA GLY A 274 -17.36 6.67 -23.33
C GLY A 274 -16.32 6.49 -22.24
N GLY A 275 -16.67 5.69 -21.24
CA GLY A 275 -15.74 5.23 -20.21
C GLY A 275 -14.69 4.28 -20.76
N VAL A 276 -13.45 4.42 -20.33
CA VAL A 276 -12.32 3.56 -20.74
C VAL A 276 -11.97 2.65 -19.58
N ARG A 277 -12.39 1.37 -19.64
CA ARG A 277 -12.06 0.36 -18.63
C ARG A 277 -10.73 -0.29 -18.98
N LYS A 278 -10.31 -1.25 -18.15
CA LYS A 278 -8.99 -1.88 -18.24
C LYS A 278 -8.81 -2.61 -19.57
N GLU A 279 -9.90 -3.18 -20.09
CA GLU A 279 -9.95 -3.90 -21.36
C GLU A 279 -9.83 -2.94 -22.55
N GLU A 280 -10.39 -1.73 -22.46
CA GLU A 280 -10.32 -0.73 -23.54
C GLU A 280 -9.08 0.18 -23.48
N ALA A 281 -8.38 0.25 -22.34
CA ALA A 281 -7.20 1.11 -22.16
C ALA A 281 -6.15 0.94 -23.26
N PRO A 282 -5.73 -0.28 -23.67
CA PRO A 282 -4.79 -0.47 -24.77
C PRO A 282 -5.31 0.04 -26.12
N THR A 283 -6.62 -0.03 -26.35
CA THR A 283 -7.28 0.44 -27.58
C THR A 283 -7.26 1.96 -27.65
N VAL A 284 -7.61 2.64 -26.55
CA VAL A 284 -7.61 4.11 -26.47
C VAL A 284 -6.20 4.67 -26.58
N LEU A 285 -5.24 4.08 -25.88
CA LEU A 285 -3.83 4.46 -25.96
C LEU A 285 -3.31 4.37 -27.40
N ALA A 286 -3.60 3.27 -28.11
CA ALA A 286 -3.20 3.09 -29.50
C ALA A 286 -3.87 4.10 -30.45
N LEU A 287 -5.16 4.36 -30.28
CA LEU A 287 -5.93 5.30 -31.09
C LEU A 287 -5.41 6.73 -30.97
N VAL A 288 -5.31 7.24 -29.74
CA VAL A 288 -4.86 8.60 -29.48
C VAL A 288 -3.41 8.78 -29.91
N ALA A 289 -2.52 7.81 -29.59
CA ALA A 289 -1.13 7.86 -30.02
C ALA A 289 -0.98 7.86 -31.55
N ALA A 290 -1.79 7.07 -32.27
CA ALA A 290 -1.77 7.04 -33.73
C ALA A 290 -2.23 8.39 -34.33
N THR A 291 -3.28 8.99 -33.78
CA THR A 291 -3.75 10.32 -34.20
C THR A 291 -2.68 11.39 -33.94
N VAL A 292 -2.06 11.40 -32.75
CA VAL A 292 -0.97 12.33 -32.43
C VAL A 292 0.24 12.09 -33.35
N ALA A 293 0.60 10.84 -33.64
CA ALA A 293 1.69 10.52 -34.56
C ALA A 293 1.41 10.99 -36.00
N LYS A 294 0.15 10.89 -36.46
CA LYS A 294 -0.28 11.41 -37.77
C LYS A 294 -0.16 12.92 -37.83
N LEU A 295 -0.63 13.62 -36.81
CA LEU A 295 -0.48 15.08 -36.68
C LEU A 295 0.99 15.48 -36.63
N ALA A 296 1.78 14.74 -35.86
CA ALA A 296 3.21 14.94 -35.77
C ALA A 296 3.85 14.80 -37.15
N ALA A 297 3.52 13.80 -37.97
CA ALA A 297 4.16 13.56 -39.26
C ALA A 297 3.87 14.62 -40.34
N ALA A 298 2.94 15.55 -40.13
CA ALA A 298 2.59 16.59 -41.10
C ALA A 298 3.78 17.57 -41.33
N PRO A 299 4.34 17.67 -42.57
CA PRO A 299 5.53 18.48 -42.85
C PRO A 299 5.34 19.99 -42.64
N GLU A 300 4.11 20.48 -42.76
CA GLU A 300 3.77 21.92 -42.73
C GLU A 300 3.20 22.40 -41.39
N ALA A 301 3.23 21.58 -40.34
CA ALA A 301 2.73 22.00 -39.03
C ALA A 301 3.67 23.03 -38.38
N PRO A 302 3.24 24.29 -38.15
CA PRO A 302 4.11 25.35 -37.59
C PRO A 302 4.42 25.18 -36.09
N ARG A 303 3.87 24.14 -35.46
CA ARG A 303 3.89 23.88 -34.02
C ARG A 303 4.92 22.78 -33.69
N ALA A 304 5.83 23.07 -32.76
CA ALA A 304 7.01 22.25 -32.45
C ALA A 304 6.95 21.50 -31.10
N ARG A 305 5.82 21.52 -30.37
CA ARG A 305 5.73 20.94 -29.02
C ARG A 305 4.52 20.03 -28.81
N ILE A 306 4.69 19.00 -28.00
CA ILE A 306 3.63 18.12 -27.49
C ILE A 306 3.54 18.35 -25.98
N GLY A 307 2.36 18.74 -25.50
CA GLY A 307 2.07 18.94 -24.09
C GLY A 307 1.28 17.78 -23.48
N LEU A 308 1.70 17.30 -22.32
CA LEU A 308 0.91 16.42 -21.47
C LEU A 308 0.61 17.13 -20.16
N VAL A 309 -0.66 17.23 -19.78
CA VAL A 309 -1.00 17.69 -18.42
C VAL A 309 -0.62 16.60 -17.43
N ASN A 310 0.43 16.82 -16.64
CA ASN A 310 0.90 15.92 -15.60
C ASN A 310 1.14 16.71 -14.32
N LEU A 311 0.06 16.92 -13.56
CA LEU A 311 0.05 17.78 -12.38
C LEU A 311 1.00 17.24 -11.30
N VAL A 312 1.70 18.14 -10.61
CA VAL A 312 2.48 17.76 -9.43
C VAL A 312 1.57 17.10 -8.39
N ASN A 313 1.91 15.87 -7.99
CA ASN A 313 1.09 15.01 -7.13
C ASN A 313 -0.37 14.86 -7.63
N GLY A 314 -0.55 14.91 -8.95
CA GLY A 314 -1.83 14.67 -9.62
C GLY A 314 -2.29 13.22 -9.51
N PRO A 315 -3.55 12.93 -9.83
CA PRO A 315 -4.04 11.57 -9.97
C PRO A 315 -3.16 10.75 -10.94
N GLU A 316 -2.90 9.47 -10.63
CA GLU A 316 -2.16 8.55 -11.52
C GLU A 316 -2.87 8.34 -12.87
N ARG A 317 -4.19 8.60 -12.91
CA ARG A 317 -5.08 8.48 -14.09
C ARG A 317 -6.34 9.32 -13.91
N GLY A 318 -7.07 9.52 -14.99
CA GLY A 318 -8.34 10.26 -14.99
C GLY A 318 -9.54 9.50 -14.45
N SER A 319 -10.57 10.25 -14.06
CA SER A 319 -11.89 9.65 -13.82
C SER A 319 -12.42 9.07 -15.13
N TRP A 320 -13.05 7.89 -15.08
CA TRP A 320 -13.55 7.19 -16.27
C TRP A 320 -12.46 6.82 -17.31
N SER A 321 -11.19 6.79 -16.91
CA SER A 321 -10.10 6.35 -17.78
C SER A 321 -9.08 5.50 -17.03
N GLU A 322 -8.92 4.24 -17.45
CA GLU A 322 -7.93 3.32 -16.88
C GLU A 322 -6.51 3.52 -17.42
N VAL A 323 -6.31 4.37 -18.43
CA VAL A 323 -4.97 4.71 -18.96
C VAL A 323 -4.28 5.70 -18.02
N THR A 324 -3.10 5.35 -17.55
CA THR A 324 -2.31 6.14 -16.60
C THR A 324 -1.60 7.32 -17.27
N VAL A 325 -1.33 8.36 -16.48
CA VAL A 325 -0.52 9.52 -16.91
C VAL A 325 0.87 9.08 -17.34
N ALA A 326 1.44 8.06 -16.68
CA ALA A 326 2.71 7.46 -17.05
C ALA A 326 2.64 6.87 -18.48
N GLU A 327 1.66 6.02 -18.78
CA GLU A 327 1.49 5.47 -20.13
C GLU A 327 1.33 6.57 -21.20
N TRP A 328 0.61 7.65 -20.89
CA TRP A 328 0.50 8.81 -21.79
C TRP A 328 1.85 9.50 -22.01
N ARG A 329 2.59 9.79 -20.94
CA ARG A 329 3.93 10.40 -20.99
C ARG A 329 4.87 9.57 -21.86
N ASP A 330 4.83 8.27 -21.68
CA ASP A 330 5.67 7.30 -22.37
C ASP A 330 5.38 7.26 -23.87
N ARG A 331 4.09 7.20 -24.26
CA ARG A 331 3.70 7.20 -25.67
C ARG A 331 3.96 8.54 -26.36
N LEU A 332 3.66 9.67 -25.70
CA LEU A 332 3.84 11.00 -26.27
C LEU A 332 5.32 11.37 -26.42
N SER A 333 6.14 11.04 -25.42
CA SER A 333 7.60 11.23 -25.50
C SER A 333 8.22 10.40 -26.63
N ALA A 334 7.78 9.15 -26.83
CA ALA A 334 8.23 8.32 -27.94
C ALA A 334 7.82 8.87 -29.32
N ILE A 335 6.68 9.57 -29.42
CA ILE A 335 6.29 10.27 -30.66
C ILE A 335 7.22 11.46 -30.90
N ALA A 336 7.49 12.27 -29.88
CA ALA A 336 8.42 13.39 -29.98
C ALA A 336 9.84 12.92 -30.35
N ALA A 337 10.35 11.86 -29.74
CA ALA A 337 11.67 11.29 -30.05
C ALA A 337 11.79 10.86 -31.52
N ARG A 338 10.74 10.22 -32.07
CA ARG A 338 10.69 9.79 -33.49
C ARG A 338 10.67 10.96 -34.48
N SER A 339 10.36 12.17 -34.03
CA SER A 339 10.39 13.37 -34.87
C SER A 339 11.80 13.86 -35.22
N ARG A 340 12.86 13.24 -34.66
CA ARG A 340 14.28 13.59 -34.88
C ARG A 340 14.58 15.06 -34.55
N GLY A 341 14.04 15.57 -33.44
CA GLY A 341 14.28 16.92 -32.93
C GLY A 341 13.32 17.99 -33.45
N ARG A 342 12.40 17.67 -34.36
CA ARG A 342 11.38 18.62 -34.84
C ARG A 342 10.32 18.92 -33.78
N LEU A 343 9.95 17.92 -32.98
CA LEU A 343 9.02 18.06 -31.87
C LEU A 343 9.73 17.81 -30.55
N THR A 344 9.39 18.61 -29.55
CA THR A 344 9.77 18.38 -28.16
C THR A 344 8.55 17.97 -27.33
N PHE A 345 8.79 17.15 -26.31
CA PHE A 345 7.77 16.76 -25.34
C PHE A 345 7.91 17.63 -24.09
N THR A 346 6.78 18.06 -23.50
CA THR A 346 6.77 18.84 -22.26
C THR A 346 5.63 18.40 -21.36
N GLU A 347 5.95 18.16 -20.09
CA GLU A 347 4.95 17.96 -19.05
C GLU A 347 4.49 19.32 -18.48
N LEU A 348 3.19 19.48 -18.36
CA LEU A 348 2.52 20.69 -17.87
C LEU A 348 2.08 20.39 -16.44
N SER A 349 2.86 20.87 -15.47
CA SER A 349 2.78 20.38 -14.09
C SER A 349 1.82 21.15 -13.19
N SER A 350 1.17 22.17 -13.73
CA SER A 350 0.17 22.99 -13.04
C SER A 350 -0.94 23.46 -14.00
N PRO A 351 -2.11 23.88 -13.49
CA PRO A 351 -3.14 24.55 -14.28
C PRO A 351 -2.60 25.79 -15.00
N GLN A 352 -1.65 26.50 -14.39
CA GLN A 352 -0.98 27.66 -14.96
C GLN A 352 -0.11 27.27 -16.17
N ASP A 353 0.68 26.20 -16.06
CA ASP A 353 1.50 25.69 -17.18
C ASP A 353 0.61 25.23 -18.34
N MET A 354 -0.51 24.57 -18.02
CA MET A 354 -1.49 24.14 -19.02
C MET A 354 -2.08 25.34 -19.77
N LEU A 355 -2.50 26.40 -19.07
CA LEU A 355 -3.03 27.61 -19.69
C LEU A 355 -1.96 28.38 -20.47
N ALA A 356 -0.72 28.41 -19.99
CA ALA A 356 0.40 29.01 -20.70
C ALA A 356 0.67 28.27 -22.02
N ALA A 357 0.65 26.93 -22.00
CA ALA A 357 0.80 26.11 -23.20
C ALA A 357 -0.35 26.32 -24.20
N ALA A 358 -1.61 26.39 -23.72
CA ALA A 358 -2.77 26.65 -24.57
C ALA A 358 -2.72 28.04 -25.24
N ARG A 359 -2.07 29.03 -24.60
CA ARG A 359 -1.87 30.38 -25.14
C ARG A 359 -0.63 30.49 -26.04
N ALA A 360 0.28 29.52 -25.97
CA ALA A 360 1.49 29.51 -26.77
C ALA A 360 1.22 29.05 -28.22
N PRO A 361 1.90 29.66 -29.21
CA PRO A 361 1.64 29.37 -30.62
C PRO A 361 2.30 28.06 -31.10
N ASP A 362 3.16 27.42 -30.29
CA ASP A 362 4.06 26.34 -30.69
C ASP A 362 3.62 24.93 -30.25
N TYR A 363 2.58 24.79 -29.43
CA TYR A 363 2.07 23.46 -29.03
C TYR A 363 1.15 22.87 -30.09
N LEU A 364 1.59 21.78 -30.72
CA LEU A 364 0.84 21.02 -31.73
C LEU A 364 -0.36 20.34 -31.10
N CYS A 365 -0.12 19.68 -29.97
CA CYS A 365 -1.18 19.09 -29.18
C CYS A 365 -0.96 19.26 -27.67
N ILE A 366 -2.07 19.28 -26.94
CA ILE A 366 -2.13 19.20 -25.49
C ILE A 366 -3.09 18.08 -25.13
N LEU A 367 -2.63 17.11 -24.33
CA LEU A 367 -3.44 16.01 -23.83
C LEU A 367 -3.78 16.21 -22.37
N ASN A 368 -5.09 16.20 -22.06
CA ASN A 368 -5.61 16.10 -20.71
C ASN A 368 -5.88 14.62 -20.37
N PRO A 369 -5.10 13.98 -19.49
CA PRO A 369 -5.27 12.56 -19.18
C PRO A 369 -6.37 12.32 -18.14
N TYR A 370 -7.00 13.36 -17.60
CA TYR A 370 -7.85 13.27 -16.41
C TYR A 370 -9.34 12.95 -16.68
N GLY A 371 -9.65 12.47 -17.88
CA GLY A 371 -10.97 11.95 -18.26
C GLY A 371 -12.06 13.02 -18.17
N GLU A 372 -13.00 12.88 -17.24
CA GLU A 372 -14.08 13.88 -17.06
C GLU A 372 -13.61 15.19 -16.40
N SER A 373 -12.38 15.21 -15.88
CA SER A 373 -11.87 16.28 -15.04
C SER A 373 -10.87 17.16 -15.80
N ILE A 374 -10.92 18.48 -15.58
CA ILE A 374 -9.91 19.43 -16.09
C ILE A 374 -9.32 20.28 -14.95
N PRO A 375 -8.00 20.49 -14.88
CA PRO A 375 -7.41 21.35 -13.86
C PRO A 375 -7.75 22.82 -14.09
N VAL A 376 -8.09 23.53 -13.01
CA VAL A 376 -8.41 24.96 -13.03
C VAL A 376 -7.55 25.73 -12.02
N PRO A 377 -7.15 26.98 -12.31
CA PRO A 377 -6.29 27.76 -11.42
C PRO A 377 -7.01 28.33 -10.19
N ALA A 378 -8.35 28.41 -10.22
CA ALA A 378 -9.20 28.96 -9.16
C ALA A 378 -10.59 28.33 -9.20
N ASP A 379 -11.36 28.48 -8.12
CA ASP A 379 -12.67 27.84 -7.94
C ASP A 379 -13.67 28.17 -9.07
N ASN A 380 -13.65 29.40 -9.56
CA ASN A 380 -14.47 29.90 -10.66
C ASN A 380 -13.72 29.93 -12.00
N GLY A 381 -12.57 29.26 -12.12
CA GLY A 381 -11.68 29.34 -13.27
C GLY A 381 -12.08 28.50 -14.49
N LEU A 382 -13.15 27.70 -14.41
CA LEU A 382 -13.59 26.84 -15.51
C LEU A 382 -13.96 27.62 -16.78
N PRO A 383 -14.79 28.68 -16.74
CA PRO A 383 -15.07 29.53 -17.91
C PRO A 383 -13.82 29.98 -18.67
N ASP A 384 -12.85 30.57 -17.97
CA ASP A 384 -11.62 31.12 -18.58
C ASP A 384 -10.74 30.01 -19.16
N THR A 385 -10.71 28.85 -18.49
CA THR A 385 -9.97 27.67 -18.95
C THR A 385 -10.55 27.15 -20.27
N LEU A 386 -11.87 27.06 -20.36
CA LEU A 386 -12.57 26.60 -21.56
C LEU A 386 -12.47 27.62 -22.70
N ASP A 387 -12.47 28.92 -22.40
CA ASP A 387 -12.30 29.95 -23.43
C ASP A 387 -10.86 29.95 -24.00
N ALA A 388 -9.85 29.72 -23.15
CA ALA A 388 -8.46 29.51 -23.60
C ALA A 388 -8.33 28.25 -24.48
N LEU A 389 -8.95 27.14 -24.09
CA LEU A 389 -9.00 25.91 -24.89
C LEU A 389 -9.68 26.15 -26.24
N ARG A 390 -10.83 26.84 -26.26
CA ARG A 390 -11.54 27.17 -27.51
C ARG A 390 -10.65 28.01 -28.43
N ALA A 391 -9.97 29.01 -27.89
CA ALA A 391 -9.03 29.85 -28.64
C ALA A 391 -7.86 29.03 -29.20
N TYR A 392 -7.27 28.14 -28.40
CA TYR A 392 -6.20 27.23 -28.81
C TYR A 392 -6.61 26.34 -30.00
N VAL A 393 -7.79 25.71 -29.92
CA VAL A 393 -8.32 24.85 -30.99
C VAL A 393 -8.61 25.66 -32.25
N LYS A 394 -9.25 26.83 -32.14
CA LYS A 394 -9.51 27.72 -33.28
C LYS A 394 -8.23 28.20 -33.96
N ALA A 395 -7.15 28.39 -33.20
CA ALA A 395 -5.83 28.77 -33.70
C ALA A 395 -5.01 27.60 -34.29
N GLY A 396 -5.62 26.43 -34.49
CA GLY A 396 -4.96 25.28 -35.13
C GLY A 396 -4.34 24.27 -34.16
N GLY A 397 -4.53 24.43 -32.84
CA GLY A 397 -4.07 23.47 -31.84
C GLY A 397 -4.96 22.21 -31.75
N HIS A 398 -4.40 21.09 -31.29
CA HIS A 398 -5.15 19.85 -31.06
C HIS A 398 -5.22 19.50 -29.58
N TRP A 399 -6.42 19.55 -29.00
CA TRP A 399 -6.66 19.22 -27.61
C TRP A 399 -7.26 17.81 -27.49
N PHE A 400 -6.79 16.99 -26.55
CA PHE A 400 -7.27 15.61 -26.36
C PHE A 400 -7.89 15.40 -24.98
N GLU A 401 -9.11 14.85 -24.96
CA GLU A 401 -9.84 14.35 -23.78
C GLU A 401 -10.02 12.83 -23.87
N VAL A 402 -9.63 12.09 -22.83
CA VAL A 402 -9.36 10.64 -22.94
C VAL A 402 -10.38 9.72 -22.26
N GLY A 403 -11.55 10.22 -21.86
CA GLY A 403 -12.62 9.38 -21.31
C GLY A 403 -13.82 10.17 -20.77
N GLY A 404 -14.97 9.49 -20.70
CA GLY A 404 -16.18 9.95 -20.01
C GLY A 404 -16.86 11.20 -20.60
N TYR A 405 -17.58 11.92 -19.73
CA TYR A 405 -18.19 13.22 -19.96
C TYR A 405 -17.16 14.34 -19.73
N ALA A 406 -16.44 14.74 -20.79
CA ALA A 406 -15.41 15.78 -20.72
C ALA A 406 -15.91 17.06 -20.05
N PHE A 407 -15.10 17.61 -19.13
CA PHE A 407 -15.37 18.84 -18.37
C PHE A 407 -16.59 18.78 -17.44
N HIS A 408 -17.04 17.57 -17.07
CA HIS A 408 -18.10 17.40 -16.07
C HIS A 408 -17.62 17.74 -14.65
N SER A 409 -16.30 17.77 -14.45
CA SER A 409 -15.68 18.11 -13.18
C SER A 409 -14.38 18.91 -13.35
N VAL A 410 -13.95 19.55 -12.27
CA VAL A 410 -12.69 20.31 -12.20
C VAL A 410 -11.74 19.70 -11.17
N LEU A 411 -10.45 19.68 -11.48
CA LEU A 411 -9.39 19.34 -10.52
C LEU A 411 -8.88 20.61 -9.84
N ARG A 412 -8.87 20.59 -8.51
CA ARG A 412 -8.41 21.70 -7.68
C ARG A 412 -7.30 21.25 -6.73
N PRO A 413 -6.29 22.11 -6.48
CA PRO A 413 -5.21 21.76 -5.56
C PRO A 413 -5.74 21.65 -4.13
N THR A 414 -5.30 20.62 -3.42
CA THR A 414 -5.60 20.46 -2.00
C THR A 414 -4.82 21.52 -1.21
N ARG A 415 -5.52 22.55 -0.71
CA ARG A 415 -4.91 23.64 0.06
C ARG A 415 -4.80 23.35 1.55
N PHE A 416 -5.64 22.48 2.07
CA PHE A 416 -5.63 22.06 3.46
C PHE A 416 -5.92 20.56 3.52
N TYR A 417 -5.25 19.86 4.42
CA TYR A 417 -5.56 18.46 4.63
C TYR A 417 -6.75 18.31 5.55
N THR A 418 -7.52 17.27 5.28
CA THR A 418 -8.52 16.72 6.17
C THR A 418 -8.29 15.22 6.29
N TYR A 419 -8.68 14.67 7.42
CA TYR A 419 -8.69 13.25 7.68
C TYR A 419 -9.95 12.90 8.47
N THR A 420 -10.75 11.98 7.92
CA THR A 420 -12.07 11.61 8.46
C THR A 420 -12.19 10.10 8.52
N LEU A 421 -12.76 9.60 9.61
CA LEU A 421 -12.98 8.18 9.85
C LEU A 421 -14.37 7.93 10.42
N SER A 422 -15.07 6.96 9.84
CA SER A 422 -16.28 6.37 10.44
C SER A 422 -15.90 5.44 11.59
N TYR A 423 -16.72 5.33 12.62
CA TYR A 423 -16.52 4.46 13.78
C TYR A 423 -17.78 3.59 14.05
N PRO A 424 -17.68 2.25 13.99
CA PRO A 424 -16.51 1.44 13.63
C PRO A 424 -15.97 1.66 12.21
N VAL A 425 -14.73 1.18 12.03
CA VAL A 425 -13.70 1.34 10.98
C VAL A 425 -12.52 2.16 11.47
N ALA A 426 -12.73 3.23 12.25
CA ALA A 426 -11.69 3.77 13.13
C ALA A 426 -11.38 2.74 14.22
N PHE A 427 -10.12 2.60 14.61
CA PHE A 427 -9.76 1.66 15.66
C PHE A 427 -10.43 1.99 17.01
N SER A 428 -10.57 3.27 17.36
CA SER A 428 -11.22 3.71 18.60
C SER A 428 -11.91 5.06 18.40
N ASP A 429 -12.72 5.47 19.37
CA ASP A 429 -13.31 6.81 19.42
C ASP A 429 -12.51 7.72 20.36
N PHE A 430 -11.32 8.14 19.92
CA PHE A 430 -10.34 8.87 20.74
C PHE A 430 -9.56 9.90 19.92
N MET A 431 -9.39 11.12 20.44
CA MET A 431 -8.50 12.14 19.89
C MET A 431 -7.69 12.79 21.01
N HIS A 432 -6.47 13.21 20.71
CA HIS A 432 -5.60 13.88 21.69
C HIS A 432 -4.77 15.00 21.04
N LEU A 433 -4.70 16.15 21.67
CA LEU A 433 -3.89 17.29 21.23
C LEU A 433 -2.79 17.59 22.25
N ASP A 434 -1.54 17.47 21.82
CA ASP A 434 -0.37 18.09 22.46
C ASP A 434 -0.12 19.45 21.80
N SER A 435 -0.24 20.55 22.56
CA SER A 435 0.05 21.89 22.08
C SER A 435 0.92 22.72 23.03
N ALA A 436 1.40 23.87 22.56
CA ALA A 436 2.08 24.86 23.40
C ALA A 436 1.21 25.42 24.55
N HIS A 437 -0.12 25.23 24.48
CA HIS A 437 -1.08 25.66 25.50
C HIS A 437 -1.48 24.54 26.46
N GLY A 438 -0.83 23.38 26.39
CA GLY A 438 -1.09 22.22 27.21
C GLY A 438 -1.66 21.06 26.40
N ARG A 439 -2.26 20.10 27.10
CA ARG A 439 -2.73 18.83 26.54
C ARG A 439 -4.20 18.62 26.83
N ALA A 440 -4.92 18.01 25.89
CA ALA A 440 -6.28 17.55 26.12
C ALA A 440 -6.63 16.35 25.23
N ALA A 441 -7.46 15.44 25.75
CA ALA A 441 -8.07 14.37 24.98
C ALA A 441 -9.60 14.54 24.90
N LEU A 442 -10.21 13.98 23.86
CA LEU A 442 -11.65 13.95 23.63
C LEU A 442 -12.06 12.55 23.20
N TYR A 443 -13.00 11.93 23.91
CA TYR A 443 -13.46 10.57 23.60
C TYR A 443 -14.86 10.28 24.16
N ARG A 444 -15.53 9.27 23.60
CA ARG A 444 -16.81 8.76 24.12
C ARG A 444 -16.64 7.90 25.38
N VAL A 445 -17.66 7.89 26.23
CA VAL A 445 -17.84 6.91 27.31
C VAL A 445 -19.17 6.18 27.09
N GLN A 446 -19.08 4.92 26.65
CA GLN A 446 -20.21 4.01 26.53
C GLN A 446 -19.74 2.57 26.82
N PRO A 447 -19.50 2.20 28.08
CA PRO A 447 -19.23 0.81 28.41
C PRO A 447 -20.45 -0.05 28.06
N ARG A 448 -20.23 -1.30 27.64
CA ARG A 448 -21.32 -2.24 27.38
C ARG A 448 -21.90 -2.73 28.70
N ALA A 449 -23.14 -2.34 29.03
CA ALA A 449 -23.75 -2.61 30.32
C ALA A 449 -24.40 -4.01 30.42
N VAL A 450 -24.74 -4.63 29.29
CA VAL A 450 -25.35 -5.97 29.25
C VAL A 450 -24.31 -7.08 29.43
N THR A 451 -24.69 -8.13 30.17
CA THR A 451 -23.80 -9.27 30.48
C THR A 451 -24.11 -10.52 29.65
N GLN A 452 -25.27 -10.58 29.00
CA GLN A 452 -25.65 -11.68 28.10
C GLN A 452 -25.59 -11.22 26.64
N PRO A 453 -25.20 -12.10 25.70
CA PRO A 453 -25.27 -11.81 24.27
C PRO A 453 -26.70 -11.43 23.88
N TRP A 454 -26.84 -10.47 22.96
CA TRP A 454 -28.13 -9.99 22.41
C TRP A 454 -29.09 -9.29 23.38
N ALA A 455 -28.79 -9.23 24.68
CA ALA A 455 -29.69 -8.61 25.67
C ALA A 455 -29.91 -7.10 25.48
N ALA A 456 -29.01 -6.41 24.74
CA ALA A 456 -29.15 -5.00 24.42
C ALA A 456 -30.42 -4.70 23.58
N ALA A 457 -31.01 -5.70 22.91
CA ALA A 457 -32.28 -5.52 22.20
C ALA A 457 -33.45 -5.09 23.11
N ALA A 458 -33.39 -5.39 24.41
CA ALA A 458 -34.46 -5.03 25.35
C ALA A 458 -34.43 -3.55 25.77
N SER A 459 -33.33 -2.83 25.50
CA SER A 459 -33.10 -1.48 26.02
C SER A 459 -32.32 -0.64 25.00
N PRO A 460 -32.97 0.35 24.36
CA PRO A 460 -32.31 1.26 23.41
C PRO A 460 -31.06 1.96 23.95
N ALA A 461 -30.99 2.23 25.26
CA ALA A 461 -29.84 2.88 25.88
C ALA A 461 -28.59 2.01 25.92
N ASP A 462 -28.75 0.68 25.83
CA ASP A 462 -27.66 -0.29 25.85
C ASP A 462 -27.13 -0.60 24.44
N ILE A 463 -27.79 -0.11 23.39
CA ILE A 463 -27.32 -0.26 22.01
C ILE A 463 -26.11 0.66 21.77
N PHE A 464 -25.02 0.08 21.28
CA PHE A 464 -23.86 0.85 20.85
C PHE A 464 -24.22 1.88 19.77
N VAL A 465 -23.81 3.12 19.95
CA VAL A 465 -24.08 4.22 19.02
C VAL A 465 -22.87 4.42 18.09
N PRO A 466 -22.97 4.21 16.77
CA PRO A 466 -21.85 4.49 15.85
C PRO A 466 -21.50 5.99 15.81
N GLY A 467 -20.34 6.33 15.24
CA GLY A 467 -19.84 7.70 15.21
C GLY A 467 -18.91 8.00 14.04
N GLU A 468 -18.33 9.21 14.07
CA GLU A 468 -17.36 9.70 13.11
C GLU A 468 -16.39 10.65 13.82
N LEU A 469 -15.12 10.56 13.44
CA LEU A 469 -14.07 11.47 13.87
C LEU A 469 -13.49 12.19 12.65
N SER A 470 -13.20 13.49 12.78
CA SER A 470 -12.49 14.22 11.74
C SER A 470 -11.48 15.20 12.32
N CYS A 471 -10.43 15.50 11.56
CA CYS A 471 -9.54 16.63 11.82
C CYS A 471 -9.03 17.24 10.51
N GLY A 472 -8.59 18.49 10.56
CA GLY A 472 -8.04 19.15 9.37
C GLY A 472 -7.72 20.62 9.58
N GLY A 473 -7.22 21.26 8.53
CA GLY A 473 -7.03 22.70 8.47
C GLY A 473 -8.03 23.37 7.54
N ASP A 474 -8.28 24.65 7.75
CA ASP A 474 -8.87 25.56 6.75
C ASP A 474 -8.37 27.00 7.00
N GLU A 475 -8.98 27.98 6.32
CA GLU A 475 -8.64 29.40 6.46
C GLU A 475 -8.82 29.94 7.88
N ARG A 476 -9.56 29.24 8.76
CA ARG A 476 -9.80 29.60 10.16
C ARG A 476 -8.88 28.87 11.14
N GLY A 477 -7.94 28.06 10.64
CA GLY A 477 -6.98 27.31 11.45
C GLY A 477 -7.30 25.82 11.53
N GLY A 478 -6.78 25.16 12.57
CA GLY A 478 -6.96 23.73 12.79
C GLY A 478 -8.33 23.43 13.38
N CYS A 479 -8.91 22.29 13.01
CA CYS A 479 -10.18 21.82 13.54
C CYS A 479 -10.20 20.31 13.79
N CYS A 480 -11.12 19.89 14.66
CA CYS A 480 -11.53 18.50 14.81
C CYS A 480 -13.03 18.38 15.13
N GLU A 481 -13.60 17.24 14.79
CA GLU A 481 -15.02 16.93 15.01
C GLU A 481 -15.18 15.53 15.60
N HIS A 482 -16.21 15.38 16.43
CA HIS A 482 -16.63 14.13 17.04
C HIS A 482 -18.15 14.05 16.93
N ALA A 483 -18.64 13.03 16.22
CA ALA A 483 -20.05 12.91 15.89
C ALA A 483 -20.60 11.53 16.21
N PHE A 484 -21.90 11.49 16.54
CA PHE A 484 -22.69 10.28 16.68
C PHE A 484 -23.62 10.11 15.49
N HIS A 485 -23.76 8.88 15.03
CA HIS A 485 -24.77 8.48 14.06
C HIS A 485 -25.91 7.78 14.79
N THR A 486 -27.13 8.29 14.60
CA THR A 486 -28.34 7.86 15.33
C THR A 486 -29.53 7.83 14.38
N HIS A 487 -30.71 7.48 14.89
CA HIS A 487 -31.97 7.57 14.16
C HIS A 487 -33.08 7.89 15.16
N VAL A 488 -33.36 9.17 15.35
CA VAL A 488 -34.37 9.65 16.30
C VAL A 488 -35.57 10.15 15.52
N ALA A 489 -36.71 9.47 15.65
CA ALA A 489 -37.94 9.90 14.99
C ALA A 489 -38.40 11.27 15.51
N ALA A 490 -39.11 12.02 14.67
CA ALA A 490 -39.77 13.25 15.08
C ALA A 490 -40.70 13.00 16.28
N GLY A 491 -40.60 13.83 17.31
CA GLY A 491 -41.34 13.71 18.57
C GLY A 491 -40.70 12.79 19.61
N ALA A 492 -39.69 12.00 19.26
CA ALA A 492 -38.93 11.20 20.22
C ALA A 492 -37.81 12.03 20.86
N THR A 493 -37.27 11.54 21.97
CA THR A 493 -36.07 12.11 22.62
C THR A 493 -35.00 11.04 22.73
N TRP A 494 -33.76 11.42 22.42
CA TRP A 494 -32.61 10.55 22.51
C TRP A 494 -31.50 11.22 23.31
N ARG A 495 -30.81 10.44 24.14
CA ARG A 495 -29.67 10.89 24.91
C ARG A 495 -28.38 10.38 24.28
N THR A 496 -27.43 11.28 24.05
CA THR A 496 -26.10 10.89 23.57
C THR A 496 -25.35 10.06 24.63
N PRO A 497 -24.44 9.16 24.22
CA PRO A 497 -23.35 8.76 25.10
C PRO A 497 -22.63 9.98 25.68
N ALA A 498 -22.01 9.82 26.85
CA ALA A 498 -21.20 10.87 27.43
C ALA A 498 -19.92 11.07 26.59
N VAL A 499 -19.49 12.31 26.46
CA VAL A 499 -18.23 12.70 25.83
C VAL A 499 -17.33 13.29 26.90
N ARG A 500 -16.15 12.71 27.09
CA ARG A 500 -15.19 13.14 28.08
C ARG A 500 -14.11 13.99 27.43
N MET A 501 -13.79 15.10 28.08
CA MET A 501 -12.66 15.95 27.74
C MET A 501 -11.70 15.97 28.93
N THR A 502 -10.54 15.32 28.80
CA THR A 502 -9.51 15.32 29.85
C THR A 502 -8.50 16.43 29.59
N LEU A 503 -7.86 16.95 30.66
CA LEU A 503 -6.93 18.08 30.59
C LEU A 503 -5.59 17.73 31.23
N GLY A 504 -4.50 18.21 30.63
CA GLY A 504 -3.15 18.19 31.21
C GLY A 504 -2.48 16.82 31.31
N THR A 505 -3.09 15.76 30.78
CA THR A 505 -2.62 14.37 30.92
C THR A 505 -1.81 13.95 29.68
N PRO A 506 -0.76 13.11 29.81
CA PRO A 506 -0.08 12.49 28.67
C PRO A 506 -0.97 11.47 27.94
N VAL A 507 -0.81 11.37 26.62
CA VAL A 507 -1.67 10.52 25.77
C VAL A 507 -1.79 9.05 26.21
N TYR A 508 -0.71 8.41 26.67
CA TYR A 508 -0.77 7.00 27.10
C TYR A 508 -1.63 6.81 28.36
N ASP A 509 -1.64 7.80 29.25
CA ASP A 509 -2.49 7.79 30.44
C ASP A 509 -3.96 8.03 30.05
N ASP A 510 -4.21 8.92 29.08
CA ASP A 510 -5.56 9.14 28.54
C ASP A 510 -6.10 7.92 27.77
N LEU A 511 -5.24 7.18 27.06
CA LEU A 511 -5.63 5.90 26.45
C LEU A 511 -5.95 4.82 27.48
N ALA A 512 -5.20 4.76 28.59
CA ALA A 512 -5.50 3.85 29.70
C ALA A 512 -6.85 4.21 30.35
N ARG A 513 -7.15 5.50 30.54
CA ARG A 513 -8.46 5.99 31.00
C ARG A 513 -9.57 5.61 30.02
N TYR A 514 -9.36 5.84 28.73
CA TYR A 514 -10.31 5.46 27.68
C TYR A 514 -10.68 3.98 27.75
N ALA A 515 -9.68 3.11 27.89
CA ALA A 515 -9.87 1.67 28.01
C ALA A 515 -10.67 1.31 29.28
N ALA A 516 -10.34 1.93 30.43
CA ALA A 516 -11.06 1.71 31.69
C ALA A 516 -12.52 2.19 31.62
N ASP A 517 -12.75 3.41 31.12
CA ASP A 517 -14.06 4.04 31.00
C ASP A 517 -15.01 3.26 30.08
N ASN A 518 -14.46 2.56 29.07
CA ASN A 518 -15.21 1.76 28.11
C ASN A 518 -15.13 0.24 28.39
N ALA A 519 -14.62 -0.16 29.56
CA ALA A 519 -14.51 -1.55 30.00
C ALA A 519 -13.75 -2.49 29.04
N LEU A 520 -12.73 -1.97 28.36
CA LEU A 520 -11.83 -2.72 27.48
C LEU A 520 -10.74 -3.43 28.30
N THR A 521 -11.10 -4.51 28.97
CA THR A 521 -10.33 -5.04 30.12
C THR A 521 -9.85 -6.47 29.97
N ARG A 522 -10.43 -7.29 29.08
CA ARG A 522 -10.06 -8.71 28.97
C ARG A 522 -8.68 -8.87 28.31
N THR A 523 -7.71 -9.31 29.09
CA THR A 523 -6.36 -9.64 28.63
C THR A 523 -6.38 -10.87 27.71
N LEU A 524 -5.33 -11.03 26.91
CA LEU A 524 -5.16 -12.20 26.03
C LEU A 524 -5.26 -13.51 26.82
N ALA A 525 -4.58 -13.59 27.97
CA ALA A 525 -4.57 -14.77 28.84
C ALA A 525 -5.95 -15.17 29.39
N SER A 526 -6.90 -14.23 29.46
CA SER A 526 -8.27 -14.51 29.94
C SER A 526 -9.21 -15.09 28.87
N LYS A 527 -8.76 -15.20 27.61
CA LYS A 527 -9.59 -15.60 26.46
C LYS A 527 -9.30 -17.00 25.95
N ILE A 528 -8.15 -17.55 26.32
CA ILE A 528 -7.63 -18.79 25.76
C ILE A 528 -6.96 -19.60 26.86
N ALA A 529 -7.07 -20.93 26.78
CA ALA A 529 -6.44 -21.83 27.75
C ALA A 529 -4.90 -21.64 27.78
N PRO A 530 -4.24 -21.70 28.95
CA PRO A 530 -2.81 -21.43 29.08
C PRO A 530 -1.91 -22.24 28.14
N GLU A 531 -2.20 -23.53 27.95
CA GLU A 531 -1.43 -24.43 27.10
C GLU A 531 -1.57 -24.08 25.61
N THR A 532 -2.79 -23.71 25.20
CA THR A 532 -3.05 -23.26 23.83
C THR A 532 -2.43 -21.90 23.58
N LEU A 533 -2.49 -20.98 24.55
CA LEU A 533 -1.84 -19.67 24.47
C LEU A 533 -0.33 -19.80 24.34
N SER A 534 0.30 -20.64 25.16
CA SER A 534 1.75 -20.88 25.10
C SER A 534 2.18 -21.37 23.71
N ARG A 535 1.43 -22.31 23.12
CA ARG A 535 1.67 -22.78 21.75
C ARG A 535 1.40 -21.69 20.71
N LEU A 536 0.32 -20.92 20.86
CA LEU A 536 -0.05 -19.86 19.93
C LEU A 536 1.00 -18.75 19.88
N LYS A 537 1.51 -18.30 21.03
CA LYS A 537 2.59 -17.32 21.11
C LYS A 537 3.88 -17.80 20.41
N GLN A 538 4.09 -19.11 20.33
CA GLN A 538 5.26 -19.73 19.69
C GLN A 538 5.03 -20.10 18.21
N ALA A 539 3.81 -19.98 17.72
CA ALA A 539 3.41 -20.46 16.40
C ALA A 539 3.35 -19.30 15.38
N PRO A 540 4.18 -19.29 14.33
CA PRO A 540 3.93 -18.39 13.21
C PRO A 540 2.61 -18.80 12.52
N LEU A 541 1.88 -17.82 11.98
CA LEU A 541 0.73 -18.10 11.13
C LEU A 541 1.23 -18.55 9.75
N LEU A 542 0.73 -19.69 9.26
CA LEU A 542 1.02 -20.19 7.94
C LEU A 542 -0.27 -20.28 7.12
N TYR A 543 -0.42 -19.41 6.12
CA TYR A 543 -1.41 -19.61 5.08
C TYR A 543 -0.94 -20.74 4.15
N LEU A 544 -1.45 -21.95 4.39
CA LEU A 544 -1.04 -23.15 3.66
C LEU A 544 -2.06 -23.47 2.56
N ARG A 545 -1.66 -23.39 1.30
CA ARG A 545 -2.51 -23.77 0.15
C ARG A 545 -2.40 -25.23 -0.25
N GLY A 546 -3.48 -25.77 -0.82
CA GLY A 546 -3.55 -27.14 -1.34
C GLY A 546 -4.77 -27.91 -0.86
N THR A 547 -4.92 -29.14 -1.33
CA THR A 547 -5.95 -30.09 -0.88
C THR A 547 -5.70 -30.58 0.54
N CYS A 548 -6.70 -31.22 1.14
CA CYS A 548 -6.59 -31.80 2.47
C CYS A 548 -5.46 -32.83 2.57
N ARG A 549 -5.31 -33.70 1.55
CA ARG A 549 -4.27 -34.72 1.48
C ARG A 549 -2.87 -34.13 1.38
N GLU A 550 -2.71 -33.11 0.53
CA GLU A 550 -1.42 -32.43 0.38
C GLU A 550 -1.02 -31.70 1.68
N LYS A 551 -1.98 -31.05 2.35
CA LYS A 551 -1.76 -30.39 3.65
C LYS A 551 -1.35 -31.38 4.72
N ASP A 552 -2.06 -32.50 4.83
CA ASP A 552 -1.71 -33.56 5.77
C ASP A 552 -0.29 -34.09 5.53
N ALA A 553 0.06 -34.40 4.29
CA ALA A 553 1.42 -34.85 3.93
C ALA A 553 2.52 -33.80 4.22
N ALA A 554 2.18 -32.51 4.24
CA ALA A 554 3.12 -31.44 4.51
C ALA A 554 3.37 -31.18 6.01
N LEU A 555 2.53 -31.70 6.93
CA LEU A 555 2.62 -31.41 8.36
C LEU A 555 4.02 -31.71 8.95
N GLU A 556 4.66 -32.80 8.53
CA GLU A 556 6.00 -33.19 9.02
C GLU A 556 7.11 -32.22 8.60
N ARG A 557 6.86 -31.37 7.61
CA ARG A 557 7.81 -30.34 7.14
C ARG A 557 7.61 -29.01 7.85
N LEU A 558 6.53 -28.85 8.61
CA LEU A 558 6.22 -27.61 9.30
C LEU A 558 6.97 -27.54 10.64
N PRO A 559 7.45 -26.36 11.05
CA PRO A 559 7.95 -26.20 12.40
C PRO A 559 6.80 -26.34 13.41
N VAL A 560 7.03 -27.06 14.51
CA VAL A 560 6.02 -27.28 15.56
C VAL A 560 6.29 -26.38 16.76
N PRO A 561 5.34 -25.53 17.22
CA PRO A 561 4.00 -25.35 16.68
C PRO A 561 3.96 -24.39 15.47
N THR A 562 2.90 -24.50 14.67
CA THR A 562 2.51 -23.56 13.58
C THR A 562 1.00 -23.39 13.65
N LEU A 563 0.50 -22.17 13.41
CA LEU A 563 -0.93 -21.89 13.27
C LEU A 563 -1.30 -22.02 11.79
N VAL A 564 -1.92 -23.14 11.43
CA VAL A 564 -2.28 -23.46 10.06
C VAL A 564 -3.60 -22.77 9.72
N HIS A 565 -3.54 -21.82 8.79
CA HIS A 565 -4.68 -21.04 8.29
C HIS A 565 -4.90 -21.29 6.79
N PHE A 566 -6.17 -21.36 6.36
CA PHE A 566 -6.54 -21.68 4.97
C PHE A 566 -8.03 -21.38 4.70
N ALA A 567 -8.34 -21.08 3.43
CA ALA A 567 -9.71 -20.87 2.95
C ALA A 567 -10.11 -21.81 1.79
N ASP A 568 -9.20 -22.68 1.32
CA ASP A 568 -9.45 -23.53 0.14
C ASP A 568 -10.58 -24.58 0.35
N TYR A 569 -11.04 -24.79 1.59
CA TYR A 569 -12.03 -25.82 1.94
C TYR A 569 -13.48 -25.40 1.71
N LEU A 570 -13.74 -24.09 1.56
CA LEU A 570 -15.09 -23.51 1.56
C LEU A 570 -16.00 -24.18 0.53
N LYS A 571 -17.17 -24.66 0.97
CA LYS A 571 -18.11 -25.49 0.20
C LYS A 571 -18.32 -25.09 -1.25
N GLY A 572 -18.72 -23.85 -1.52
CA GLY A 572 -18.98 -23.33 -2.87
C GLY A 572 -17.75 -22.71 -3.55
N GLY A 573 -16.59 -22.74 -2.89
CA GLY A 573 -15.43 -21.91 -3.19
C GLY A 573 -15.36 -20.64 -2.33
N PHE A 574 -14.32 -19.85 -2.54
CA PHE A 574 -14.08 -18.61 -1.80
C PHE A 574 -15.16 -17.56 -2.10
N ASP A 575 -15.83 -17.04 -1.06
CA ASP A 575 -16.95 -16.10 -1.14
C ASP A 575 -18.12 -16.60 -2.00
N LYS A 576 -18.52 -17.86 -1.74
CA LYS A 576 -19.64 -18.55 -2.39
C LYS A 576 -20.43 -19.35 -1.36
N GLU A 577 -21.74 -19.46 -1.57
CA GLU A 577 -22.65 -20.24 -0.73
C GLU A 577 -22.70 -19.88 0.76
N TYR A 578 -22.14 -18.74 1.19
CA TYR A 578 -22.29 -18.29 2.58
C TYR A 578 -23.78 -18.14 2.94
N PRO A 579 -24.19 -18.55 4.15
CA PRO A 579 -23.37 -18.89 5.32
C PRO A 579 -22.95 -20.37 5.42
N ASP A 580 -23.19 -21.19 4.40
CA ASP A 580 -22.95 -22.63 4.46
C ASP A 580 -21.49 -22.99 4.11
N HIS A 581 -20.55 -22.83 5.05
CA HIS A 581 -19.11 -23.09 4.80
C HIS A 581 -18.77 -24.58 4.62
N LEU A 582 -19.63 -25.49 5.07
CA LEU A 582 -19.45 -26.95 5.06
C LEU A 582 -20.64 -27.68 4.41
N PRO A 583 -20.47 -28.90 3.86
CA PRO A 583 -19.24 -29.74 3.83
C PRO A 583 -18.12 -29.13 2.96
N PRO A 584 -16.86 -29.58 3.11
CA PRO A 584 -15.76 -29.04 2.32
C PRO A 584 -15.99 -29.25 0.82
N HIS A 585 -15.48 -28.33 -0.01
CA HIS A 585 -15.56 -28.45 -1.47
C HIS A 585 -14.92 -29.77 -1.94
N PRO A 586 -15.52 -30.53 -2.87
CA PRO A 586 -15.01 -31.85 -3.26
C PRO A 586 -13.57 -31.86 -3.81
N SER A 587 -13.14 -30.78 -4.47
CA SER A 587 -11.75 -30.66 -4.94
C SER A 587 -10.74 -30.44 -3.82
N PHE A 588 -11.18 -29.99 -2.64
CA PHE A 588 -10.34 -29.84 -1.47
C PHE A 588 -10.20 -31.17 -0.72
N GLY A 589 -11.30 -31.88 -0.50
CA GLY A 589 -11.32 -33.19 0.16
C GLY A 589 -12.68 -33.56 0.75
N SER A 590 -12.80 -34.78 1.24
CA SER A 590 -13.98 -35.27 1.97
C SER A 590 -14.05 -34.78 3.42
N PRO A 591 -15.23 -34.81 4.07
CA PRO A 591 -15.37 -34.58 5.51
C PRO A 591 -14.43 -35.47 6.35
N GLU A 592 -14.25 -36.73 5.98
CA GLU A 592 -13.39 -37.69 6.67
C GLU A 592 -11.92 -37.27 6.58
N GLU A 593 -11.46 -36.88 5.38
CA GLU A 593 -10.10 -36.36 5.17
C GLU A 593 -9.86 -35.08 5.98
N LEU A 594 -10.83 -34.14 5.99
CA LEU A 594 -10.73 -32.91 6.77
C LEU A 594 -10.57 -33.20 8.27
N ARG A 595 -11.38 -34.13 8.80
CA ARG A 595 -11.30 -34.55 10.21
C ARG A 595 -9.96 -35.21 10.54
N ALA A 596 -9.47 -36.07 9.64
CA ALA A 596 -8.17 -36.73 9.80
C ALA A 596 -7.02 -35.72 9.82
N PHE A 597 -7.03 -34.75 8.90
CA PHE A 597 -6.05 -33.67 8.86
C PHE A 597 -6.04 -32.85 10.15
N PHE A 598 -7.20 -32.44 10.66
CA PHE A 598 -7.29 -31.65 11.90
C PHE A 598 -6.77 -32.45 13.10
N ALA A 599 -7.19 -33.71 13.22
CA ALA A 599 -6.75 -34.59 14.30
C ALA A 599 -5.23 -34.79 14.28
N ARG A 600 -4.64 -35.04 13.09
CA ARG A 600 -3.19 -35.24 12.95
C ARG A 600 -2.40 -33.94 13.20
N ALA A 601 -2.84 -32.81 12.66
CA ALA A 601 -2.21 -31.52 12.91
C ALA A 601 -2.14 -31.20 14.42
N ARG A 602 -3.26 -31.39 15.13
CA ARG A 602 -3.33 -31.17 16.58
C ARG A 602 -2.51 -32.18 17.38
N ALA A 603 -2.51 -33.46 16.98
CA ALA A 603 -1.71 -34.50 17.62
C ALA A 603 -0.20 -34.22 17.50
N MET A 604 0.23 -33.62 16.38
CA MET A 604 1.61 -33.16 16.17
C MET A 604 1.94 -31.86 16.92
N GLY A 605 0.95 -31.21 17.54
CA GLY A 605 1.14 -29.97 18.31
C GLY A 605 0.95 -28.67 17.50
N HIS A 606 0.48 -28.74 16.26
CA HIS A 606 0.05 -27.55 15.51
C HIS A 606 -1.30 -27.03 15.99
N LEU A 607 -1.61 -25.80 15.59
CA LEU A 607 -2.90 -25.16 15.82
C LEU A 607 -3.63 -25.01 14.48
N VAL A 608 -4.96 -25.13 14.49
CA VAL A 608 -5.77 -25.04 13.27
C VAL A 608 -6.75 -23.87 13.40
N SER A 609 -6.78 -23.01 12.38
CA SER A 609 -7.74 -21.90 12.29
C SER A 609 -8.24 -21.74 10.85
N PRO A 610 -9.38 -22.33 10.47
CA PRO A 610 -9.95 -22.16 9.14
C PRO A 610 -10.61 -20.78 8.99
N TYR A 611 -10.63 -20.27 7.77
CA TYR A 611 -11.32 -19.03 7.42
C TYR A 611 -12.85 -19.23 7.36
N THR A 612 -13.62 -18.36 8.01
CA THR A 612 -15.07 -18.23 7.83
C THR A 612 -15.45 -16.76 7.66
N ASN A 613 -16.65 -16.46 7.14
CA ASN A 613 -17.20 -15.10 7.13
C ASN A 613 -18.69 -15.16 7.55
N PRO A 614 -19.07 -14.57 8.70
CA PRO A 614 -20.44 -14.56 9.20
C PRO A 614 -21.21 -13.27 8.87
N THR A 615 -20.65 -12.35 8.08
CA THR A 615 -21.19 -10.96 7.98
C THR A 615 -22.00 -10.67 6.72
N TRP A 616 -21.99 -11.56 5.74
CA TRP A 616 -22.74 -11.43 4.48
C TRP A 616 -23.04 -12.79 3.84
N TRP A 617 -24.08 -12.87 3.00
CA TRP A 617 -24.51 -14.08 2.31
C TRP A 617 -24.37 -13.94 0.79
N CYS A 618 -23.78 -14.93 0.13
CA CYS A 618 -23.43 -14.88 -1.30
C CYS A 618 -24.58 -15.38 -2.18
N ASP A 619 -24.79 -14.77 -3.35
CA ASP A 619 -25.93 -15.09 -4.22
C ASP A 619 -25.61 -15.81 -5.56
N GLU A 620 -24.34 -15.92 -5.93
CA GLU A 620 -23.92 -16.56 -7.18
C GLU A 620 -22.83 -17.64 -6.99
N PRO A 621 -23.18 -18.88 -6.57
CA PRO A 621 -24.53 -19.34 -6.23
C PRO A 621 -24.91 -19.10 -4.76
N GLN A 622 -26.22 -19.10 -4.50
CA GLN A 622 -26.79 -19.13 -3.15
C GLN A 622 -26.52 -20.45 -2.44
N GLY A 623 -26.16 -20.36 -1.16
CA GLY A 623 -26.09 -21.53 -0.27
C GLY A 623 -27.48 -22.06 0.11
N PRO A 624 -27.62 -23.32 0.52
CA PRO A 624 -28.91 -23.90 0.94
C PRO A 624 -29.64 -23.13 2.04
N THR A 625 -28.92 -22.54 2.99
CA THR A 625 -29.52 -21.71 4.04
C THR A 625 -30.07 -20.42 3.46
N PHE A 626 -29.33 -19.73 2.59
CA PHE A 626 -29.84 -18.52 1.94
C PHE A 626 -31.06 -18.84 1.05
N ALA A 627 -30.99 -19.89 0.23
CA ALA A 627 -32.10 -20.31 -0.61
C ALA A 627 -33.38 -20.62 0.20
N ARG A 628 -33.25 -21.18 1.42
CA ARG A 628 -34.36 -21.48 2.32
C ARG A 628 -34.98 -20.23 2.95
N GLU A 629 -34.16 -19.33 3.45
CA GLU A 629 -34.62 -18.14 4.20
C GLU A 629 -35.01 -16.97 3.28
N GLY A 630 -34.54 -16.97 2.03
CA GLY A 630 -34.77 -15.91 1.07
C GLY A 630 -34.23 -14.55 1.54
N ASN A 631 -34.97 -13.48 1.26
CA ASN A 631 -34.53 -12.10 1.52
C ASN A 631 -34.88 -11.56 2.91
N ALA A 632 -35.63 -12.31 3.73
CA ALA A 632 -36.03 -11.89 5.07
C ALA A 632 -34.84 -11.51 6.00
N PRO A 633 -33.71 -12.23 6.00
CA PRO A 633 -32.56 -11.93 6.87
C PRO A 633 -31.63 -10.83 6.33
N LEU A 634 -31.92 -10.23 5.18
CA LEU A 634 -31.05 -9.22 4.59
C LEU A 634 -31.21 -7.86 5.28
N LEU A 635 -30.08 -7.17 5.48
CA LEU A 635 -30.05 -5.81 6.00
C LEU A 635 -30.77 -4.86 5.05
N LYS A 636 -31.61 -3.98 5.59
CA LYS A 636 -32.32 -2.97 4.80
C LYS A 636 -31.81 -1.57 5.11
N GLY A 637 -31.46 -0.81 4.07
CA GLY A 637 -31.06 0.59 4.23
C GLY A 637 -32.21 1.49 4.69
N LEU A 638 -31.92 2.79 4.85
CA LEU A 638 -32.97 3.80 5.12
C LEU A 638 -33.97 3.95 3.96
N ASP A 639 -33.60 3.52 2.75
CA ASP A 639 -34.49 3.44 1.58
C ASP A 639 -35.38 2.19 1.57
N GLY A 640 -35.28 1.34 2.60
CA GLY A 640 -36.01 0.09 2.75
C GLY A 640 -35.52 -1.04 1.84
N LYS A 641 -34.46 -0.84 1.06
CA LYS A 641 -33.94 -1.84 0.11
C LYS A 641 -32.83 -2.67 0.73
N PRO A 642 -32.72 -3.96 0.36
CA PRO A 642 -31.59 -4.78 0.75
C PRO A 642 -30.26 -4.23 0.21
N ARG A 643 -29.18 -4.39 0.98
CA ARG A 643 -27.85 -3.93 0.60
C ARG A 643 -27.06 -5.02 -0.13
N HIS A 644 -26.86 -4.84 -1.43
CA HIS A 644 -26.02 -5.69 -2.25
C HIS A 644 -24.56 -5.19 -2.24
N GLU A 645 -23.60 -6.10 -2.13
CA GLU A 645 -22.17 -5.83 -2.09
C GLU A 645 -21.42 -6.64 -3.16
N ARG A 646 -20.27 -6.14 -3.59
CA ARG A 646 -19.37 -6.81 -4.55
C ARG A 646 -17.93 -6.72 -4.06
N TYR A 647 -17.26 -7.87 -3.97
CA TYR A 647 -15.84 -8.00 -3.66
C TYR A 647 -15.17 -8.75 -4.81
N HIS A 648 -14.36 -8.03 -5.59
CA HIS A 648 -13.80 -8.53 -6.85
C HIS A 648 -14.93 -9.03 -7.79
N ASP A 649 -14.95 -10.31 -8.14
CA ASP A 649 -15.99 -10.93 -8.98
C ASP A 649 -17.07 -11.64 -8.16
N ASN A 650 -17.01 -11.57 -6.83
CA ASN A 650 -17.97 -12.17 -5.93
C ASN A 650 -19.02 -11.15 -5.48
N THR A 651 -20.27 -11.58 -5.41
CA THR A 651 -21.44 -10.78 -5.05
C THR A 651 -22.24 -11.43 -3.93
N GLY A 652 -23.05 -10.62 -3.26
CA GLY A 652 -23.83 -11.06 -2.12
C GLY A 652 -24.46 -9.89 -1.37
N TRP A 653 -24.99 -10.18 -0.21
CA TRP A 653 -25.86 -9.28 0.54
C TRP A 653 -25.41 -9.15 1.99
N THR A 654 -25.39 -7.91 2.49
CA THR A 654 -25.22 -7.67 3.92
C THR A 654 -26.44 -8.21 4.68
N ILE A 655 -26.21 -8.83 5.84
CA ILE A 655 -27.27 -9.46 6.63
C ILE A 655 -27.66 -8.64 7.87
N THR A 656 -28.89 -8.81 8.33
CA THR A 656 -29.35 -8.33 9.64
C THR A 656 -28.89 -9.29 10.73
N LEU A 657 -27.84 -8.93 11.48
CA LEU A 657 -27.27 -9.77 12.56
C LEU A 657 -28.27 -10.12 13.67
N TRP A 658 -29.32 -9.31 13.82
CA TRP A 658 -30.40 -9.54 14.78
C TRP A 658 -31.46 -10.54 14.29
N HIS A 659 -31.43 -10.93 13.01
CA HIS A 659 -32.44 -11.84 12.47
C HIS A 659 -32.22 -13.26 13.02
N PRO A 660 -33.26 -13.95 13.53
CA PRO A 660 -33.11 -15.28 14.12
C PRO A 660 -32.46 -16.30 13.18
N ALA A 661 -32.76 -16.25 11.88
CA ALA A 661 -32.14 -17.13 10.88
C ALA A 661 -30.63 -16.89 10.72
N VAL A 662 -30.17 -15.65 10.85
CA VAL A 662 -28.73 -15.31 10.79
C VAL A 662 -28.01 -15.85 12.01
N GLN A 663 -28.57 -15.62 13.20
CA GLN A 663 -28.01 -16.16 14.45
C GLN A 663 -27.99 -17.69 14.45
N ALA A 664 -29.06 -18.33 13.97
CA ALA A 664 -29.12 -19.77 13.84
C ALA A 664 -28.06 -20.31 12.87
N ALA A 665 -27.88 -19.68 11.70
CA ALA A 665 -26.85 -20.05 10.75
C ALA A 665 -25.43 -19.93 11.34
N ASN A 666 -25.13 -18.82 12.02
CA ASN A 666 -23.83 -18.64 12.67
C ASN A 666 -23.58 -19.68 13.79
N ARG A 667 -24.60 -19.96 14.62
CA ARG A 667 -24.52 -21.01 15.65
C ARG A 667 -24.24 -22.40 15.06
N VAL A 668 -24.76 -22.71 13.86
CA VAL A 668 -24.41 -23.95 13.15
C VAL A 668 -22.94 -23.97 12.77
N THR A 669 -22.41 -22.89 12.20
CA THR A 669 -20.97 -22.79 11.87
C THR A 669 -20.09 -22.97 13.12
N VAL A 670 -20.42 -22.28 14.22
CA VAL A 670 -19.70 -22.42 15.50
C VAL A 670 -19.80 -23.86 16.03
N GLN A 671 -20.98 -24.48 15.98
CA GLN A 671 -21.16 -25.87 16.39
C GLN A 671 -20.29 -26.82 15.54
N GLN A 672 -20.28 -26.66 14.22
CA GLN A 672 -19.50 -27.51 13.32
C GLN A 672 -18.00 -27.44 13.66
N PHE A 673 -17.47 -26.23 13.87
CA PHE A 673 -16.04 -26.04 14.21
C PHE A 673 -15.66 -26.28 15.67
N THR A 674 -16.63 -26.57 16.54
CA THR A 674 -16.37 -26.90 17.96
C THR A 674 -16.68 -28.35 18.29
N ARG A 675 -17.59 -29.01 17.56
CA ARG A 675 -18.03 -30.39 17.81
C ARG A 675 -17.65 -31.37 16.71
N GLU A 676 -17.77 -30.99 15.44
CA GLU A 676 -17.57 -31.91 14.31
C GLU A 676 -16.14 -31.87 13.76
N PHE A 677 -15.58 -30.66 13.67
CA PHE A 677 -14.24 -30.34 13.18
C PHE A 677 -13.55 -29.39 14.19
N PRO A 678 -13.20 -29.86 15.40
CA PRO A 678 -12.76 -28.99 16.47
C PRO A 678 -11.48 -28.22 16.09
N VAL A 679 -11.59 -26.89 16.04
CA VAL A 679 -10.47 -25.96 15.77
C VAL A 679 -9.85 -25.44 17.08
N ASP A 680 -8.69 -24.79 16.98
CA ASP A 680 -8.09 -24.09 18.13
C ASP A 680 -8.50 -22.61 18.17
N ILE A 681 -8.73 -22.01 17.00
CA ILE A 681 -9.22 -20.63 16.84
C ILE A 681 -10.20 -20.59 15.66
N LEU A 682 -11.38 -20.03 15.86
CA LEU A 682 -12.33 -19.78 14.77
C LEU A 682 -12.07 -18.40 14.17
N PHE A 683 -11.62 -18.33 12.92
CA PHE A 683 -11.42 -17.05 12.23
C PHE A 683 -12.71 -16.60 11.58
N GLN A 684 -13.21 -15.43 11.98
CA GLN A 684 -14.42 -14.79 11.48
C GLN A 684 -14.04 -13.50 10.76
N ASP A 685 -13.97 -13.57 9.45
CA ASP A 685 -13.65 -12.47 8.57
C ASP A 685 -14.60 -11.28 8.78
N GLN A 686 -14.10 -10.07 8.46
CA GLN A 686 -14.82 -8.80 8.51
C GLN A 686 -15.40 -8.35 9.87
N CYS A 687 -15.37 -9.15 10.93
CA CYS A 687 -15.87 -8.69 12.25
C CYS A 687 -15.08 -7.50 12.82
N GLY A 688 -13.78 -7.43 12.52
CA GLY A 688 -12.91 -6.31 12.86
C GLY A 688 -12.79 -5.22 11.78
N ALA A 689 -13.22 -5.49 10.54
CA ALA A 689 -13.00 -4.64 9.37
C ALA A 689 -14.25 -3.92 8.87
N ARG A 690 -15.43 -4.48 9.12
CA ARG A 690 -16.69 -4.00 8.55
C ARG A 690 -17.16 -2.73 9.24
N GLY A 691 -17.51 -1.73 8.44
CA GLY A 691 -18.11 -0.49 8.93
C GLY A 691 -19.54 -0.67 9.42
N TRP A 692 -20.05 0.37 10.08
CA TRP A 692 -21.44 0.37 10.53
C TRP A 692 -22.40 0.69 9.38
N HIS A 693 -23.64 0.22 9.52
CA HIS A 693 -24.71 0.42 8.56
C HIS A 693 -26.02 0.74 9.30
N TYR A 694 -26.90 1.48 8.63
CA TYR A 694 -28.30 1.49 9.03
C TYR A 694 -28.97 0.18 8.62
N ASP A 695 -29.78 -0.39 9.52
CA ASP A 695 -30.58 -1.59 9.31
C ASP A 695 -32.02 -1.38 9.77
N THR A 696 -32.90 -1.11 8.81
CA THR A 696 -34.34 -0.93 9.01
C THR A 696 -35.12 -2.25 8.94
N ASN A 697 -34.44 -3.40 8.89
CA ASN A 697 -35.10 -4.69 8.98
C ASN A 697 -35.88 -4.80 10.30
N PRO A 698 -37.14 -5.31 10.30
CA PRO A 698 -37.94 -5.42 11.52
C PRO A 698 -37.31 -6.24 12.66
N ALA A 699 -36.35 -7.12 12.36
CA ALA A 699 -35.61 -7.86 13.39
C ALA A 699 -34.57 -7.00 14.12
N SER A 700 -34.11 -5.90 13.51
CA SER A 700 -33.17 -4.98 14.14
C SER A 700 -33.87 -4.16 15.24
N PRO A 701 -33.33 -4.07 16.47
CA PRO A 701 -33.98 -3.34 17.56
C PRO A 701 -34.02 -1.83 17.33
N LEU A 702 -33.03 -1.29 16.61
CA LEU A 702 -32.98 0.11 16.18
C LEU A 702 -32.30 0.23 14.81
N PRO A 703 -32.61 1.27 14.03
CA PRO A 703 -31.99 1.45 12.71
C PRO A 703 -30.46 1.52 12.72
N TYR A 704 -29.79 1.90 13.82
CA TYR A 704 -28.32 1.95 13.91
C TYR A 704 -27.70 0.80 14.72
N ALA A 705 -28.46 -0.26 15.02
CA ALA A 705 -28.02 -1.35 15.91
C ALA A 705 -27.10 -2.40 15.25
N TYR A 706 -26.69 -2.21 13.98
CA TYR A 706 -25.89 -3.19 13.24
C TYR A 706 -24.58 -3.54 13.98
N SER A 707 -23.84 -2.53 14.44
CA SER A 707 -22.56 -2.73 15.13
C SER A 707 -22.72 -3.40 16.51
N GLU A 708 -23.80 -3.12 17.25
CA GLU A 708 -24.08 -3.86 18.50
C GLU A 708 -24.40 -5.34 18.20
N GLY A 709 -25.09 -5.64 17.09
CA GLY A 709 -25.31 -7.02 16.66
C GLY A 709 -23.99 -7.77 16.41
N MET A 710 -23.00 -7.08 15.85
CA MET A 710 -21.66 -7.65 15.63
C MET A 710 -20.92 -7.87 16.94
N ILE A 711 -21.00 -6.91 17.88
CA ILE A 711 -20.46 -7.05 19.24
C ILE A 711 -21.11 -8.24 19.96
N ALA A 712 -22.44 -8.37 19.87
CA ALA A 712 -23.20 -9.45 20.52
C ALA A 712 -22.85 -10.84 19.97
N MET A 713 -22.68 -10.98 18.65
CA MET A 713 -22.21 -12.22 18.03
C MET A 713 -20.80 -12.60 18.52
N ASN A 714 -19.89 -11.64 18.56
CA ASN A 714 -18.52 -11.87 19.07
C ASN A 714 -18.51 -12.28 20.56
N ASP A 715 -19.38 -11.68 21.38
CA ASP A 715 -19.57 -12.08 22.78
C ASP A 715 -20.10 -13.51 22.89
N GLU A 716 -21.11 -13.88 22.09
CA GLU A 716 -21.65 -15.25 22.07
C GLU A 716 -20.59 -16.28 21.67
N ASP A 717 -19.92 -16.06 20.54
CA ASP A 717 -19.02 -17.05 19.95
C ASP A 717 -17.72 -17.20 20.77
N SER A 718 -17.19 -16.09 21.32
CA SER A 718 -15.95 -16.11 22.12
C SER A 718 -16.10 -16.83 23.47
N ARG A 719 -17.32 -17.13 23.91
CA ARG A 719 -17.59 -17.98 25.08
C ARG A 719 -17.40 -19.46 24.79
N VAL A 720 -17.38 -19.85 23.51
CA VAL A 720 -17.30 -21.25 23.08
C VAL A 720 -15.93 -21.57 22.52
N VAL A 721 -15.34 -20.66 21.73
CA VAL A 721 -14.06 -20.87 21.05
C VAL A 721 -13.27 -19.55 20.95
N PRO A 722 -11.93 -19.55 21.08
CA PRO A 722 -11.14 -18.36 20.80
C PRO A 722 -11.37 -17.87 19.36
N LEU A 723 -11.51 -16.55 19.19
CA LEU A 723 -11.82 -15.95 17.89
C LEU A 723 -10.60 -15.25 17.28
N GLY A 724 -10.54 -15.25 15.95
CA GLY A 724 -9.72 -14.33 15.16
C GLY A 724 -10.58 -13.55 14.17
N THR A 725 -10.11 -12.38 13.73
CA THR A 725 -10.82 -11.60 12.71
C THR A 725 -9.88 -10.79 11.81
N GLU A 726 -10.40 -10.37 10.67
CA GLU A 726 -9.79 -9.38 9.78
C GLU A 726 -9.79 -8.00 10.46
N ASN A 727 -8.63 -7.33 10.45
CA ASN A 727 -8.41 -6.01 11.02
C ASN A 727 -8.81 -5.94 12.51
N GLY A 728 -9.43 -4.85 12.95
CA GLY A 728 -9.84 -4.69 14.35
C GLY A 728 -10.32 -3.28 14.69
N TRP A 729 -11.11 -3.22 15.76
CA TRP A 729 -11.53 -2.00 16.45
C TRP A 729 -11.73 -2.30 17.93
N ASP A 730 -11.75 -1.28 18.76
CA ASP A 730 -11.69 -1.38 20.20
C ASP A 730 -12.84 -2.20 20.82
N ARG A 731 -14.05 -2.21 20.25
CA ARG A 731 -15.19 -2.96 20.82
C ARG A 731 -15.08 -4.47 20.63
N VAL A 732 -14.23 -4.95 19.73
CA VAL A 732 -13.92 -6.38 19.64
C VAL A 732 -12.79 -6.79 20.60
N ALA A 733 -12.17 -5.85 21.31
CA ALA A 733 -11.03 -6.09 22.18
C ALA A 733 -11.29 -7.09 23.30
N ASN A 734 -12.53 -7.24 23.77
CA ASN A 734 -12.84 -8.19 24.83
C ASN A 734 -13.07 -9.62 24.33
N TYR A 735 -13.21 -9.83 23.02
CA TYR A 735 -13.68 -11.10 22.45
C TYR A 735 -12.65 -11.73 21.51
N GLN A 736 -11.97 -10.90 20.72
CA GLN A 736 -10.99 -11.35 19.74
C GLN A 736 -9.64 -11.69 20.37
N THR A 737 -9.08 -12.83 19.96
CA THR A 737 -7.73 -13.31 20.32
C THR A 737 -6.70 -12.90 19.26
N LEU A 738 -7.09 -12.92 17.98
CA LEU A 738 -6.26 -12.52 16.84
C LEU A 738 -6.88 -11.36 16.07
N LEU A 739 -6.06 -10.40 15.67
CA LEU A 739 -6.40 -9.33 14.73
C LEU A 739 -5.46 -9.42 13.52
N SER A 740 -5.98 -9.70 12.33
CA SER A 740 -5.19 -9.84 11.09
C SER A 740 -5.35 -8.61 10.20
N GLY A 741 -4.44 -7.65 10.27
CA GLY A 741 -4.52 -6.42 9.48
C GLY A 741 -3.81 -5.20 10.08
N LEU A 742 -4.46 -4.03 10.04
CA LEU A 742 -3.96 -2.74 10.56
C LEU A 742 -2.57 -2.33 10.04
N SER A 743 -2.22 -2.73 8.81
CA SER A 743 -0.87 -2.52 8.28
C SER A 743 -0.78 -2.26 6.77
N TRP A 744 -1.90 -2.28 6.03
CA TRP A 744 -1.91 -2.05 4.57
C TRP A 744 -1.32 -0.70 4.15
N GLY A 745 -1.56 0.36 4.93
CA GLY A 745 -1.07 1.70 4.65
C GLY A 745 0.32 1.99 5.21
N LEU A 746 0.93 1.05 5.92
CA LEU A 746 2.22 1.26 6.61
C LEU A 746 3.31 0.37 6.01
N VAL A 747 3.02 -0.92 5.88
CA VAL A 747 4.03 -1.94 5.55
C VAL A 747 3.99 -2.24 4.05
N PRO A 748 5.13 -2.12 3.32
CA PRO A 748 5.23 -2.52 1.93
C PRO A 748 4.77 -3.97 1.74
N THR A 749 3.94 -4.23 0.72
CA THR A 749 3.40 -5.57 0.48
C THR A 749 3.79 -6.07 -0.89
N GLU A 750 4.63 -7.10 -0.95
CA GLU A 750 4.90 -7.83 -2.18
C GLU A 750 3.65 -8.57 -2.64
N HIS A 751 3.32 -8.48 -3.93
CA HIS A 751 2.15 -9.13 -4.51
C HIS A 751 0.80 -8.75 -3.86
N GLY A 752 0.74 -7.59 -3.19
CA GLY A 752 -0.48 -7.08 -2.58
C GLY A 752 -1.55 -6.68 -3.61
N PRO A 753 -2.82 -6.54 -3.20
CA PRO A 753 -3.89 -6.05 -4.07
C PRO A 753 -3.56 -4.67 -4.67
N THR A 754 -3.97 -4.43 -5.92
CA THR A 754 -3.64 -3.20 -6.67
C THR A 754 -4.22 -1.92 -6.07
N TRP A 755 -5.22 -2.02 -5.19
CA TRP A 755 -5.83 -0.88 -4.50
C TRP A 755 -5.04 -0.44 -3.26
N VAL A 756 -4.12 -1.26 -2.75
CA VAL A 756 -3.30 -0.92 -1.57
C VAL A 756 -2.42 0.27 -1.90
N ARG A 757 -2.39 1.24 -0.99
CA ARG A 757 -1.56 2.44 -1.07
C ARG A 757 -0.99 2.75 0.31
N LEU A 758 0.30 3.05 0.37
CA LEU A 758 0.95 3.48 1.60
C LEU A 758 0.45 4.89 1.97
N PHE A 759 0.21 5.16 3.24
CA PHE A 759 -0.34 6.43 3.69
C PHE A 759 0.57 7.62 3.32
N LYS A 760 1.88 7.39 3.25
CA LYS A 760 2.89 8.38 2.81
C LYS A 760 2.80 8.78 1.34
N THR A 761 2.03 8.06 0.53
CA THR A 761 1.73 8.46 -0.87
C THR A 761 0.48 9.32 -0.94
N ALA A 762 -0.39 9.29 0.08
CA ALA A 762 -1.60 10.10 0.16
C ALA A 762 -1.37 11.43 0.88
N TYR A 763 -0.53 11.43 1.92
CA TYR A 763 -0.15 12.63 2.68
C TYR A 763 1.38 12.74 2.76
N PRO A 764 1.97 13.94 2.64
CA PRO A 764 3.41 14.10 2.75
C PRO A 764 3.94 13.56 4.08
N ALA A 765 4.96 12.72 3.99
CA ALA A 765 5.51 11.97 5.12
C ALA A 765 6.10 12.83 6.25
N ASP A 766 6.35 14.12 6.01
CA ASP A 766 6.85 15.09 6.99
C ASP A 766 5.72 15.81 7.75
N THR A 767 4.45 15.52 7.46
CA THR A 767 3.28 16.08 8.15
C THR A 767 2.73 15.15 9.23
N TRP A 768 3.22 13.91 9.30
CA TRP A 768 2.72 12.89 10.21
C TRP A 768 3.78 11.84 10.56
N GLU A 769 3.61 11.19 11.70
CA GLU A 769 4.37 10.01 12.14
C GLU A 769 3.42 8.90 12.61
N ILE A 770 3.92 7.66 12.68
CA ILE A 770 3.14 6.55 13.23
C ILE A 770 3.02 6.75 14.74
N PHE A 771 1.79 6.83 15.23
CA PHE A 771 1.51 6.74 16.66
C PHE A 771 0.78 5.41 16.92
N PRO A 772 1.26 4.57 17.84
CA PRO A 772 0.82 3.18 17.97
C PRO A 772 -0.46 3.06 18.81
N LEU A 773 -1.50 3.84 18.49
CA LEU A 773 -2.72 3.93 19.29
C LEU A 773 -3.35 2.55 19.51
N ALA A 774 -3.49 1.76 18.45
CA ALA A 774 -4.08 0.44 18.51
C ALA A 774 -3.28 -0.53 19.40
N LEU A 775 -1.95 -0.47 19.32
CA LEU A 775 -1.07 -1.29 20.15
C LEU A 775 -1.10 -0.88 21.61
N ALA A 776 -1.14 0.43 21.88
CA ALA A 776 -1.25 0.96 23.23
C ALA A 776 -2.54 0.49 23.93
N LEU A 777 -3.63 0.33 23.18
CA LEU A 777 -4.90 -0.15 23.71
C LEU A 777 -4.99 -1.68 23.82
N MET A 778 -4.38 -2.44 22.89
CA MET A 778 -4.73 -3.85 22.69
C MET A 778 -3.58 -4.85 22.62
N HIS A 779 -2.30 -4.46 22.65
CA HIS A 779 -1.20 -5.43 22.52
C HIS A 779 -1.13 -6.45 23.68
N ASP A 780 -1.67 -6.10 24.84
CA ASP A 780 -1.87 -6.98 26.00
C ASP A 780 -3.18 -7.81 25.94
N LYS A 781 -4.04 -7.53 24.95
CA LYS A 781 -5.39 -8.11 24.82
C LYS A 781 -5.51 -9.03 23.61
N ALA A 782 -4.81 -8.78 22.51
CA ALA A 782 -4.89 -9.56 21.28
C ALA A 782 -3.51 -9.69 20.61
N ILE A 783 -3.35 -10.74 19.82
CA ILE A 783 -2.20 -10.93 18.94
C ILE A 783 -2.48 -10.22 17.62
N PHE A 784 -1.56 -9.35 17.20
CA PHE A 784 -1.61 -8.67 15.91
C PHE A 784 -0.86 -9.47 14.85
N LEU A 785 -1.46 -9.61 13.67
CA LEU A 785 -0.91 -10.25 12.48
C LEU A 785 -1.10 -9.30 11.29
N HIS A 786 -0.31 -9.48 10.24
CA HIS A 786 -0.64 -8.90 8.94
C HIS A 786 -1.91 -9.54 8.36
N HIS A 787 -2.49 -8.92 7.33
CA HIS A 787 -3.70 -9.42 6.69
C HIS A 787 -3.57 -10.88 6.25
N ASP A 788 -4.48 -11.74 6.70
CA ASP A 788 -4.41 -13.20 6.66
C ASP A 788 -4.45 -13.81 5.25
N LEU A 789 -4.94 -13.06 4.26
CA LEU A 789 -4.98 -13.49 2.85
C LEU A 789 -3.97 -12.79 1.94
N GLY A 790 -3.44 -11.64 2.35
CA GLY A 790 -2.91 -10.64 1.41
C GLY A 790 -1.54 -10.05 1.76
N GLN A 791 -1.12 -10.12 3.02
CA GLN A 791 0.12 -9.50 3.49
C GLN A 791 0.86 -10.45 4.43
N PHE A 792 2.10 -10.81 4.06
CA PHE A 792 2.89 -11.83 4.76
C PHE A 792 4.36 -11.43 4.84
N VAL A 793 5.09 -12.06 5.76
CA VAL A 793 6.52 -11.82 5.99
C VAL A 793 7.34 -12.61 4.96
N THR A 794 7.53 -12.04 3.76
CA THR A 794 8.22 -12.71 2.64
C THR A 794 9.70 -12.37 2.52
N ASN A 795 10.16 -11.29 3.15
CA ASN A 795 11.51 -10.79 3.05
C ASN A 795 11.96 -10.07 4.34
N ASP A 796 13.22 -9.63 4.37
CA ASP A 796 13.81 -8.96 5.54
C ASP A 796 13.19 -7.57 5.82
N GLN A 797 12.72 -6.85 4.78
CA GLN A 797 12.04 -5.56 4.94
C GLN A 797 10.74 -5.72 5.73
N VAL A 798 9.88 -6.65 5.31
CA VAL A 798 8.60 -6.92 6.00
C VAL A 798 8.88 -7.50 7.39
N LEU A 799 9.86 -8.40 7.54
CA LEU A 799 10.23 -8.96 8.85
C LEU A 799 10.57 -7.87 9.87
N THR A 800 11.40 -6.90 9.48
CA THR A 800 11.82 -5.79 10.34
C THR A 800 10.66 -4.87 10.70
N TRP A 801 9.73 -4.64 9.77
CA TRP A 801 8.45 -3.99 10.06
C TRP A 801 7.61 -4.78 11.06
N THR A 802 7.37 -6.07 10.81
CA THR A 802 6.54 -6.94 11.66
C THR A 802 7.05 -6.97 13.10
N LEU A 803 8.36 -7.15 13.28
CA LEU A 803 8.98 -7.10 14.59
C LEU A 803 8.80 -5.73 15.23
N GLY A 804 9.18 -4.65 14.54
CA GLY A 804 9.07 -3.29 15.07
C GLY A 804 7.68 -2.93 15.58
N LEU A 805 6.62 -3.42 14.92
CA LEU A 805 5.22 -3.21 15.32
C LEU A 805 4.74 -4.15 16.43
N GLY A 806 5.54 -5.11 16.90
CA GLY A 806 5.14 -6.11 17.89
C GLY A 806 4.15 -7.14 17.34
N TYR A 807 4.17 -7.40 16.02
CA TYR A 807 3.26 -8.35 15.39
C TYR A 807 3.78 -9.79 15.51
N SER A 808 2.87 -10.77 15.47
CA SER A 808 3.24 -12.16 15.24
C SER A 808 3.64 -12.37 13.77
N LEU A 809 4.54 -13.32 13.53
CA LEU A 809 5.05 -13.59 12.20
C LEU A 809 4.05 -14.41 11.38
N SER A 810 3.93 -14.11 10.08
CA SER A 810 3.05 -14.82 9.15
C SER A 810 3.77 -15.14 7.84
N TYR A 811 3.42 -16.26 7.20
CA TYR A 811 3.96 -16.65 5.90
C TYR A 811 2.91 -17.34 5.02
N ARG A 812 3.08 -17.26 3.70
CA ARG A 812 2.20 -17.90 2.72
C ARG A 812 3.00 -18.83 1.82
N VAL A 813 2.55 -20.08 1.73
CA VAL A 813 3.19 -21.12 0.91
C VAL A 813 2.18 -22.10 0.34
N THR A 814 2.58 -22.77 -0.74
CA THR A 814 1.98 -24.03 -1.17
C THR A 814 2.75 -25.21 -0.58
N THR A 815 2.13 -26.39 -0.57
CA THR A 815 2.79 -27.63 -0.15
C THR A 815 4.00 -27.99 -1.04
N GLU A 816 3.98 -27.61 -2.32
CA GLU A 816 5.11 -27.80 -3.24
C GLU A 816 6.29 -26.88 -2.92
N MET A 817 6.02 -25.61 -2.58
CA MET A 817 7.06 -24.66 -2.18
C MET A 817 7.86 -25.16 -0.97
N LEU A 818 7.22 -25.85 -0.02
CA LEU A 818 7.88 -26.44 1.15
C LEU A 818 8.86 -27.58 0.83
N LYS A 819 8.94 -28.04 -0.42
CA LYS A 819 9.98 -28.99 -0.86
C LYS A 819 11.29 -28.29 -1.23
N GLN A 820 11.26 -26.97 -1.37
CA GLN A 820 12.42 -26.16 -1.72
C GLN A 820 13.06 -25.58 -0.46
N ASP A 821 14.38 -25.67 -0.35
CA ASP A 821 15.13 -25.22 0.83
C ASP A 821 14.85 -23.74 1.15
N GLU A 822 14.71 -22.87 0.13
CA GLU A 822 14.43 -21.44 0.32
C GLU A 822 13.22 -21.18 1.22
N HIS A 823 12.08 -21.78 0.89
CA HIS A 823 10.84 -21.59 1.65
C HIS A 823 10.87 -22.32 3.00
N ALA A 824 11.44 -23.53 3.03
CA ALA A 824 11.54 -24.30 4.27
C ALA A 824 12.45 -23.62 5.30
N GLN A 825 13.61 -23.11 4.86
CA GLN A 825 14.57 -22.43 5.74
C GLN A 825 14.10 -21.04 6.15
N TRP A 826 13.41 -20.31 5.26
CA TRP A 826 12.75 -19.06 5.66
C TRP A 826 11.69 -19.28 6.73
N LEU A 827 10.82 -20.28 6.56
CA LEU A 827 9.81 -20.64 7.56
C LEU A 827 10.46 -21.11 8.89
N ALA A 828 11.56 -21.86 8.82
CA ALA A 828 12.33 -22.24 10.00
C ALA A 828 12.91 -21.02 10.73
N TRP A 829 13.44 -20.04 9.99
CA TRP A 829 13.94 -18.79 10.54
C TRP A 829 12.83 -17.98 11.23
N LEU A 830 11.69 -17.78 10.56
CA LEU A 830 10.52 -17.13 11.15
C LEU A 830 10.06 -17.86 12.42
N SER A 831 9.97 -19.19 12.41
CA SER A 831 9.59 -19.94 13.60
C SER A 831 10.59 -19.76 14.76
N ARG A 832 11.88 -19.67 14.47
CA ARG A 832 12.90 -19.44 15.50
C ARG A 832 12.77 -18.05 16.13
N LEU A 833 12.54 -17.02 15.32
CA LEU A 833 12.26 -15.67 15.81
C LEU A 833 10.95 -15.61 16.61
N GLN A 834 9.89 -16.26 16.11
CA GLN A 834 8.60 -16.36 16.80
C GLN A 834 8.77 -16.90 18.22
N ARG A 835 9.51 -17.99 18.40
CA ARG A 835 9.70 -18.64 19.71
C ARG A 835 10.57 -17.84 20.67
N SER A 836 11.60 -17.17 20.15
CA SER A 836 12.61 -16.51 21.00
C SER A 836 12.22 -15.09 21.34
N VAL A 837 11.71 -14.35 20.34
CA VAL A 837 11.42 -12.92 20.42
C VAL A 837 9.92 -12.69 20.57
N CYS A 838 9.11 -13.10 19.59
CA CYS A 838 7.67 -12.77 19.55
C CYS A 838 6.91 -13.34 20.74
N ALA A 839 7.20 -14.59 21.12
CA ALA A 839 6.57 -15.23 22.27
C ALA A 839 6.82 -14.50 23.60
N ARG A 840 7.84 -13.64 23.68
CA ARG A 840 8.09 -12.83 24.89
C ARG A 840 7.27 -11.55 24.93
N TYR A 841 6.93 -10.95 23.79
CA TYR A 841 6.15 -9.71 23.76
C TYR A 841 4.66 -9.91 23.49
N LEU A 842 4.23 -10.99 22.83
CA LEU A 842 2.83 -11.16 22.47
C LEU A 842 1.95 -11.27 23.72
N GLY A 843 0.95 -10.40 23.85
CA GLY A 843 0.12 -10.30 25.05
C GLY A 843 0.73 -9.45 26.18
N GLU A 844 1.83 -8.76 25.94
CA GLU A 844 2.41 -7.78 26.88
C GLU A 844 1.98 -6.34 26.54
N PRO A 845 1.97 -5.39 27.49
CA PRO A 845 1.68 -4.00 27.16
C PRO A 845 2.82 -3.34 26.37
N LEU A 846 2.45 -2.42 25.47
CA LEU A 846 3.39 -1.46 24.88
C LEU A 846 3.90 -0.51 25.97
N ARG A 847 5.22 -0.37 26.10
CA ARG A 847 5.89 0.51 27.09
C ARG A 847 6.46 1.78 26.48
N ALA A 848 7.00 1.69 25.27
CA ALA A 848 7.58 2.83 24.55
C ALA A 848 7.52 2.58 23.04
N PHE A 849 7.39 3.65 22.25
CA PHE A 849 7.39 3.58 20.80
C PHE A 849 7.85 4.90 20.21
N THR A 850 8.70 4.85 19.19
CA THR A 850 9.16 6.01 18.43
C THR A 850 9.38 5.58 16.99
N HIS A 851 8.87 6.38 16.06
CA HIS A 851 9.08 6.22 14.63
C HIS A 851 9.63 7.54 14.08
N ASP A 852 10.78 7.50 13.40
CA ASP A 852 11.51 8.69 12.99
C ASP A 852 12.01 8.61 11.54
N ARG A 853 11.57 9.58 10.72
CA ARG A 853 11.99 9.79 9.32
C ARG A 853 13.02 10.90 9.17
N ALA A 854 13.39 11.64 10.21
CA ALA A 854 14.37 12.71 10.13
C ALA A 854 15.72 12.25 9.52
N PRO A 855 16.26 11.05 9.84
CA PRO A 855 17.47 10.55 9.20
C PRO A 855 17.32 10.34 7.69
N LEU A 856 16.13 9.97 7.20
CA LEU A 856 15.86 9.79 5.78
C LEU A 856 15.83 11.14 5.06
N LEU A 857 15.12 12.11 5.63
CA LEU A 857 15.00 13.46 5.08
C LEU A 857 16.35 14.19 5.05
N ALA A 858 17.17 14.05 6.10
CA ALA A 858 18.50 14.66 6.17
C ALA A 858 19.46 14.14 5.08
N ALA A 859 19.29 12.89 4.63
CA ALA A 859 20.09 12.30 3.55
C ALA A 859 19.60 12.69 2.14
N GLY A 860 18.60 13.58 2.02
CA GLY A 860 17.99 13.93 0.73
C GLY A 860 17.15 12.81 0.11
N GLY A 861 16.77 11.79 0.89
CA GLY A 861 15.93 10.70 0.42
C GLY A 861 14.49 11.16 0.15
N ASP A 862 13.85 10.56 -0.85
CA ASP A 862 12.43 10.79 -1.12
C ASP A 862 11.58 9.89 -0.20
N PRO A 863 10.87 10.47 0.79
CA PRO A 863 10.13 9.68 1.76
C PRO A 863 8.88 9.00 1.16
N ARG A 864 8.55 9.27 -0.11
CA ARG A 864 7.47 8.58 -0.82
C ARG A 864 7.91 7.20 -1.33
N ARG A 865 9.22 6.90 -1.38
CA ARG A 865 9.72 5.59 -1.80
C ARG A 865 9.23 4.51 -0.85
N ALA A 866 8.69 3.42 -1.39
CA ALA A 866 8.29 2.27 -0.58
C ALA A 866 9.47 1.58 0.12
N SER A 867 10.69 1.73 -0.42
CA SER A 867 11.91 1.09 0.09
C SER A 867 12.50 1.75 1.35
N ASP A 868 12.00 2.90 1.79
CA ASP A 868 12.52 3.56 2.99
C ASP A 868 11.44 4.32 3.77
N ASP A 869 11.33 4.03 5.07
CA ASP A 869 10.45 4.72 6.01
C ASP A 869 11.17 5.20 7.27
N GLY A 870 12.50 5.30 7.24
CA GLY A 870 13.29 5.76 8.38
C GLY A 870 13.54 4.66 9.41
N THR A 871 13.25 4.94 10.68
CA THR A 871 13.64 4.10 11.81
C THR A 871 12.50 3.92 12.82
N LEU A 872 12.54 2.83 13.57
CA LEU A 872 11.56 2.53 14.62
C LEU A 872 12.28 1.96 15.86
N ASP A 873 11.97 2.48 17.04
CA ASP A 873 12.41 1.96 18.36
C ASP A 873 11.18 1.75 19.24
N ALA A 874 10.95 0.52 19.70
CA ALA A 874 9.78 0.13 20.46
C ALA A 874 10.12 -0.82 21.61
N THR A 875 9.31 -0.81 22.67
CA THR A 875 9.45 -1.71 23.82
C THR A 875 8.10 -2.29 24.19
N TYR A 876 8.02 -3.62 24.22
CA TYR A 876 6.83 -4.40 24.57
C TYR A 876 7.17 -5.36 25.70
N GLY A 877 6.55 -5.19 26.86
CA GLY A 877 7.02 -5.87 28.08
C GLY A 877 8.53 -5.61 28.28
N ASP A 878 9.30 -6.69 28.35
CA ASP A 878 10.76 -6.67 28.51
C ASP A 878 11.56 -6.75 27.20
N VAL A 879 10.88 -6.76 26.05
CA VAL A 879 11.54 -6.84 24.73
C VAL A 879 11.67 -5.44 24.14
N ARG A 880 12.90 -5.00 23.85
CA ARG A 880 13.19 -3.78 23.09
C ARG A 880 13.59 -4.12 21.66
N LEU A 881 13.00 -3.42 20.70
CA LEU A 881 13.20 -3.60 19.26
C LEU A 881 13.67 -2.29 18.64
N ARG A 882 14.80 -2.36 17.92
CA ARG A 882 15.36 -1.26 17.13
C ARG A 882 15.43 -1.71 15.68
N CYS A 883 14.78 -0.96 14.80
CA CYS A 883 14.52 -1.35 13.42
C CYS A 883 14.94 -0.23 12.46
N ASN A 884 15.73 -0.59 11.45
CA ASN A 884 15.98 0.22 10.28
C ASN A 884 14.98 -0.17 9.19
N LEU A 885 14.07 0.73 8.84
CA LEU A 885 13.01 0.50 7.86
C LEU A 885 13.44 0.86 6.42
N GLY A 886 14.72 1.21 6.22
CA GLY A 886 15.28 1.68 4.96
C GLY A 886 16.21 0.71 4.24
N ASP A 887 16.39 0.95 2.94
CA ASP A 887 17.26 0.20 2.01
C ASP A 887 18.76 0.51 2.16
N VAL A 888 19.12 1.36 3.12
CA VAL A 888 20.51 1.73 3.43
C VAL A 888 20.82 1.50 4.91
N PRO A 889 22.06 1.13 5.29
CA PRO A 889 22.45 1.04 6.71
C PRO A 889 22.25 2.36 7.47
N ARG A 890 21.74 2.28 8.71
CA ARG A 890 21.44 3.45 9.56
C ARG A 890 21.73 3.18 11.03
N ALA A 891 22.03 4.24 11.77
CA ALA A 891 22.07 4.18 13.23
C ALA A 891 20.65 4.37 13.80
N VAL A 892 20.21 3.45 14.66
CA VAL A 892 18.90 3.50 15.35
C VAL A 892 19.15 3.46 16.85
N ALA A 893 18.81 4.54 17.56
CA ALA A 893 19.08 4.68 18.99
C ALA A 893 20.53 4.33 19.39
N GLY A 894 21.50 4.84 18.62
CA GLY A 894 22.94 4.61 18.83
C GLY A 894 23.49 3.28 18.29
N MET A 895 22.67 2.47 17.63
CA MET A 895 23.06 1.17 17.10
C MET A 895 23.13 1.16 15.57
N ALA A 896 24.29 0.81 15.00
CA ALA A 896 24.41 0.61 13.56
C ALA A 896 23.68 -0.67 13.13
N LEU A 897 22.70 -0.52 12.24
CA LEU A 897 21.93 -1.61 11.66
C LEU A 897 22.13 -1.63 10.14
N PRO A 898 22.21 -2.81 9.50
CA PRO A 898 22.23 -2.92 8.04
C PRO A 898 20.91 -2.44 7.42
N ALA A 899 20.86 -2.35 6.09
CA ALA A 899 19.60 -2.13 5.37
C ALA A 899 18.55 -3.17 5.80
N TYR A 900 17.33 -2.72 6.09
CA TYR A 900 16.26 -3.55 6.64
C TYR A 900 16.65 -4.35 7.90
N GLY A 901 17.65 -3.86 8.64
CA GLY A 901 18.19 -4.49 9.84
C GLY A 901 17.30 -4.29 11.07
N PHE A 902 17.31 -5.26 11.99
CA PHE A 902 16.75 -5.09 13.33
C PHE A 902 17.69 -5.59 14.42
N ARG A 903 17.44 -5.14 15.65
CA ARG A 903 18.00 -5.68 16.89
C ARG A 903 16.88 -5.80 17.93
N ALA A 904 16.76 -6.99 18.50
CA ALA A 904 15.91 -7.31 19.63
C ALA A 904 16.76 -7.64 20.87
N ASP A 905 16.42 -7.04 22.00
CA ASP A 905 17.06 -7.33 23.29
C ASP A 905 15.99 -7.59 24.34
N ALA A 906 16.22 -8.62 25.16
CA ALA A 906 15.45 -8.93 26.36
C ALA A 906 16.38 -9.63 27.37
N PRO A 907 15.98 -9.82 28.64
CA PRO A 907 16.81 -10.56 29.61
C PRO A 907 17.24 -11.94 29.05
N GLY A 908 18.57 -12.15 28.96
CA GLY A 908 19.15 -13.37 28.41
C GLY A 908 18.91 -13.61 26.92
N LEU A 909 18.54 -12.59 26.13
CA LEU A 909 18.27 -12.71 24.70
C LEU A 909 18.84 -11.53 23.92
N THR A 910 19.52 -11.82 22.82
CA THR A 910 19.77 -10.83 21.76
C THR A 910 19.56 -11.48 20.40
N ALA A 911 18.80 -10.84 19.52
CA ALA A 911 18.57 -11.28 18.15
C ALA A 911 18.66 -10.11 17.19
N GLY A 912 18.94 -10.36 15.92
CA GLY A 912 18.99 -9.30 14.92
C GLY A 912 19.69 -9.69 13.63
N PHE A 913 20.02 -8.68 12.83
CA PHE A 913 20.90 -8.81 11.68
C PHE A 913 22.28 -8.22 11.96
N ALA A 914 23.32 -8.99 11.67
CA ALA A 914 24.71 -8.52 11.67
C ALA A 914 24.97 -7.62 10.44
N PRO A 915 26.07 -6.83 10.42
CA PRO A 915 26.37 -5.92 9.31
C PRO A 915 26.46 -6.59 7.93
N ASP A 916 26.78 -7.88 7.89
CA ASP A 916 26.84 -8.70 6.67
C ASP A 916 25.48 -9.27 6.23
N GLY A 917 24.39 -8.97 6.96
CA GLY A 917 23.04 -9.48 6.71
C GLY A 917 22.74 -10.84 7.35
N THR A 918 23.67 -11.42 8.12
CA THR A 918 23.45 -12.68 8.83
C THR A 918 22.44 -12.48 9.96
N GLY A 919 21.34 -13.24 9.93
CA GLY A 919 20.39 -13.29 11.04
C GLY A 919 20.97 -14.07 12.21
N TYR A 920 20.72 -13.63 13.43
CA TYR A 920 21.17 -14.35 14.63
C TYR A 920 20.16 -14.29 15.76
N VAL A 921 20.19 -15.31 16.61
CA VAL A 921 19.53 -15.35 17.92
C VAL A 921 20.51 -15.93 18.92
N THR A 922 20.76 -15.23 20.01
CA THR A 922 21.52 -15.69 21.17
C THR A 922 20.58 -15.75 22.36
N GLN A 923 20.50 -16.91 23.01
CA GLN A 923 19.65 -17.10 24.17
C GLN A 923 20.43 -17.76 25.30
N ARG A 924 20.26 -17.26 26.53
CA ARG A 924 20.80 -17.86 27.74
C ARG A 924 19.65 -18.23 28.67
N ASP A 925 19.67 -19.48 29.13
CA ASP A 925 18.75 -20.02 30.12
C ASP A 925 19.55 -20.77 31.19
N GLY A 926 19.76 -20.12 32.33
CA GLY A 926 20.71 -20.58 33.35
C GLY A 926 22.14 -20.68 32.80
N ASP A 927 22.70 -21.89 32.86
CA ASP A 927 24.05 -22.22 32.35
C ASP A 927 24.03 -22.59 30.85
N ARG A 928 22.86 -22.84 30.27
CA ARG A 928 22.71 -23.17 28.85
C ARG A 928 22.68 -21.91 28.01
N SER A 929 23.52 -21.88 26.99
CA SER A 929 23.63 -20.85 25.98
C SER A 929 23.39 -21.49 24.61
N GLU A 930 22.48 -20.90 23.85
CA GLU A 930 22.12 -21.33 22.51
C GLU A 930 22.36 -20.19 21.53
N LEU A 931 22.84 -20.56 20.36
CA LEU A 931 23.10 -19.66 19.25
C LEU A 931 22.45 -20.23 17.99
N TRP A 932 21.61 -19.43 17.34
CA TRP A 932 21.10 -19.72 16.01
C TRP A 932 21.61 -18.69 15.02
N LEU A 933 21.99 -19.16 13.84
CA LEU A 933 22.51 -18.33 12.75
C LEU A 933 21.70 -18.60 11.49
N PHE A 934 21.24 -17.55 10.83
CA PHE A 934 20.56 -17.62 9.55
C PHE A 934 21.39 -16.91 8.49
N GLY A 935 22.13 -17.70 7.71
CA GLY A 935 23.14 -17.18 6.80
C GLY A 935 23.45 -18.15 5.68
N HIS A 936 24.28 -17.71 4.74
CA HIS A 936 24.66 -18.53 3.60
C HIS A 936 25.73 -19.58 3.99
N PRO A 937 25.66 -20.79 3.44
CA PRO A 937 26.69 -21.80 3.65
C PRO A 937 28.09 -21.30 3.26
N GLY A 938 29.09 -21.60 4.09
CA GLY A 938 30.48 -21.18 3.86
C GLY A 938 30.75 -19.69 4.15
N ALA A 939 29.75 -18.90 4.53
CA ALA A 939 29.97 -17.50 4.86
C ALA A 939 30.78 -17.35 6.15
N ALA A 940 31.77 -16.45 6.15
CA ALA A 940 32.40 -15.97 7.37
C ALA A 940 31.47 -14.94 8.01
N VAL A 941 30.98 -15.24 9.21
CA VAL A 941 29.99 -14.42 9.91
C VAL A 941 30.57 -13.88 11.21
N ALA A 942 30.13 -12.68 11.59
CA ALA A 942 30.48 -12.04 12.86
C ALA A 942 29.20 -11.56 13.55
N VAL A 943 28.81 -12.23 14.63
CA VAL A 943 27.56 -11.92 15.35
C VAL A 943 27.85 -11.47 16.78
N PRO A 944 27.06 -10.53 17.33
CA PRO A 944 27.20 -10.14 18.72
C PRO A 944 26.74 -11.27 19.63
N VAL A 945 27.55 -11.54 20.66
CA VAL A 945 27.24 -12.57 21.65
C VAL A 945 27.39 -12.00 23.07
N PRO A 946 26.48 -12.34 24.00
CA PRO A 946 26.55 -11.89 25.38
C PRO A 946 27.39 -12.81 26.29
N PHE A 947 28.21 -13.71 25.71
CA PHE A 947 28.94 -14.75 26.44
C PHE A 947 30.43 -14.40 26.60
N ASP A 948 31.07 -14.93 27.65
CA ASP A 948 32.50 -14.74 27.91
C ASP A 948 33.37 -15.45 26.86
N ASP A 949 34.58 -14.91 26.63
CA ASP A 949 35.57 -15.39 25.64
C ASP A 949 35.99 -16.87 25.81
N THR A 950 35.66 -17.50 26.94
CA THR A 950 35.96 -18.91 27.25
C THR A 950 34.83 -19.89 26.94
N THR A 951 33.65 -19.42 26.52
CA THR A 951 32.46 -20.25 26.29
C THR A 951 32.61 -21.07 24.99
N GLY A 952 32.76 -22.39 25.11
CA GLY A 952 32.82 -23.29 23.95
C GLY A 952 31.43 -23.61 23.41
N PHE A 953 31.25 -23.55 22.09
CA PHE A 953 30.01 -23.93 21.41
C PHE A 953 30.25 -25.11 20.46
N THR A 954 29.30 -26.03 20.42
CA THR A 954 29.27 -27.12 19.43
C THR A 954 28.15 -26.85 18.44
N LEU A 955 28.51 -26.73 17.16
CA LEU A 955 27.57 -26.50 16.06
C LEU A 955 27.02 -27.84 15.55
N ASP A 956 25.70 -27.93 15.43
CA ASP A 956 25.02 -29.15 15.00
C ASP A 956 25.50 -29.60 13.62
N GLY A 957 25.96 -30.86 13.53
CA GLY A 957 26.44 -31.48 12.29
C GLY A 957 27.84 -31.07 11.85
N ALA A 958 28.60 -30.32 12.67
CA ALA A 958 30.01 -30.02 12.44
C ALA A 958 30.91 -30.73 13.48
N PRO A 959 32.18 -31.05 13.15
CA PRO A 959 33.14 -31.50 14.17
C PRO A 959 33.33 -30.44 15.25
N GLU A 960 33.62 -30.88 16.47
CA GLU A 960 33.75 -30.05 17.66
C GLU A 960 34.74 -28.90 17.42
N THR A 961 34.22 -27.70 17.20
CA THR A 961 35.01 -26.51 16.88
C THR A 961 34.85 -25.55 18.05
N ARG A 962 35.91 -25.33 18.82
CA ARG A 962 35.87 -24.36 19.93
C ARG A 962 35.75 -22.95 19.36
N LEU A 963 34.53 -22.41 19.36
CA LEU A 963 34.27 -21.03 18.95
C LEU A 963 34.62 -20.10 20.12
N ASN A 964 35.53 -19.15 19.91
CA ASN A 964 35.86 -18.16 20.93
C ASN A 964 35.17 -16.83 20.59
N ALA A 965 34.46 -16.25 21.56
CA ALA A 965 34.08 -14.86 21.48
C ALA A 965 35.34 -13.99 21.69
N ALA A 966 35.40 -12.86 21.01
CA ALA A 966 36.43 -11.85 21.24
C ALA A 966 35.81 -10.46 21.06
N ALA A 967 36.01 -9.58 22.04
CA ALA A 967 35.43 -8.23 22.06
C ALA A 967 33.90 -8.24 21.88
N GLY A 968 33.20 -9.24 22.45
CA GLY A 968 31.74 -9.38 22.38
C GLY A 968 31.20 -9.83 21.03
N LEU A 969 32.06 -10.30 20.12
CA LEU A 969 31.68 -10.87 18.82
C LEU A 969 32.13 -12.32 18.72
N LEU A 970 31.25 -13.18 18.19
CA LEU A 970 31.59 -14.53 17.77
C LEU A 970 31.86 -14.52 16.27
N ARG A 971 33.03 -15.02 15.88
CA ARG A 971 33.44 -15.16 14.48
C ARG A 971 33.54 -16.63 14.12
N LEU A 972 32.87 -17.04 13.05
CA LEU A 972 32.97 -18.41 12.54
C LEU A 972 32.68 -18.44 11.04
N THR A 973 33.05 -19.55 10.40
CA THR A 973 32.61 -19.87 9.04
C THR A 973 31.47 -20.89 9.12
N LEU A 974 30.33 -20.57 8.51
CA LEU A 974 29.18 -21.46 8.50
C LEU A 974 29.50 -22.75 7.72
N PRO A 975 29.16 -23.94 8.23
CA PRO A 975 29.39 -25.19 7.52
C PRO A 975 28.72 -25.22 6.15
N PRO A 976 29.32 -25.92 5.17
CA PRO A 976 28.70 -26.13 3.88
C PRO A 976 27.38 -26.91 4.05
N ARG A 977 26.34 -26.48 3.33
CA ARG A 977 24.99 -27.07 3.31
C ARG A 977 24.33 -26.75 1.97
N GLY A 978 23.39 -27.59 1.54
CA GLY A 978 22.71 -27.43 0.25
C GLY A 978 23.53 -27.93 -0.96
N SER A 979 22.99 -27.72 -2.16
CA SER A 979 23.46 -28.37 -3.40
C SER A 979 24.41 -27.52 -4.26
N ILE A 980 24.64 -26.25 -3.93
CA ILE A 980 25.42 -25.33 -4.76
C ILE A 980 26.77 -25.06 -4.10
N THR A 981 27.85 -25.62 -4.67
CA THR A 981 29.23 -25.32 -4.28
C THR A 981 29.79 -24.24 -5.20
N ARG A 982 30.25 -23.12 -4.64
CA ARG A 982 30.92 -22.05 -5.41
C ARG A 982 32.29 -22.52 -5.90
N ILE A 983 32.60 -22.26 -7.18
CA ILE A 983 33.93 -22.46 -7.75
C ILE A 983 34.77 -21.21 -7.46
N GLN A 984 35.78 -21.36 -6.61
CA GLN A 984 36.70 -20.27 -6.24
C GLN A 984 37.75 -20.02 -7.34
N PRO A 985 38.31 -18.80 -7.45
CA PRO A 985 39.49 -18.57 -8.26
C PRO A 985 40.65 -19.46 -7.78
N PRO A 986 41.48 -20.01 -8.69
CA PRO A 986 42.70 -20.72 -8.31
C PRO A 986 43.59 -19.86 -7.40
N ALA A 987 44.22 -20.47 -6.39
CA ALA A 987 44.94 -19.75 -5.34
C ALA A 987 46.06 -18.86 -5.91
N GLU A 988 46.74 -19.34 -6.95
CA GLU A 988 47.79 -18.62 -7.69
C GLU A 988 47.29 -17.36 -8.44
N ARG A 989 45.97 -17.16 -8.57
CA ARG A 989 45.37 -16.05 -9.32
C ARG A 989 44.37 -15.22 -8.54
N ALA A 990 43.88 -15.71 -7.39
CA ALA A 990 42.89 -15.02 -6.58
C ALA A 990 43.31 -13.59 -6.20
N ALA A 991 44.62 -13.34 -6.06
CA ALA A 991 45.19 -12.03 -5.74
C ALA A 991 45.75 -11.26 -6.95
N LEU A 992 45.67 -11.80 -8.17
CA LEU A 992 46.22 -11.20 -9.39
C LEU A 992 45.12 -10.72 -10.32
N ALA A 993 45.27 -9.50 -10.85
CA ALA A 993 44.45 -9.04 -11.96
C ALA A 993 44.72 -9.88 -13.22
N PRO A 994 43.74 -10.06 -14.13
CA PRO A 994 43.95 -10.80 -15.38
C PRO A 994 45.12 -10.30 -16.24
N ARG A 995 45.46 -9.01 -16.18
CA ARG A 995 46.65 -8.46 -16.83
C ARG A 995 47.99 -9.02 -16.32
N ASP A 996 47.99 -9.52 -15.08
CA ASP A 996 49.16 -9.99 -14.34
C ASP A 996 49.18 -11.53 -14.28
N TRP A 997 48.26 -12.22 -14.95
CA TRP A 997 48.27 -13.69 -15.02
C TRP A 997 49.47 -14.21 -15.82
N PRO A 998 50.06 -15.35 -15.41
CA PRO A 998 51.21 -15.93 -16.11
C PRO A 998 50.80 -16.50 -17.47
N GLY A 999 51.57 -16.19 -18.52
CA GLY A 999 51.37 -16.75 -19.86
C GLY A 999 51.17 -15.68 -20.95
N ALA A 1000 50.65 -16.11 -22.10
CA ALA A 1000 50.29 -15.19 -23.18
C ALA A 1000 49.05 -14.37 -22.80
N LYS A 1001 48.95 -13.14 -23.33
CA LYS A 1001 47.78 -12.30 -23.11
C LYS A 1001 46.53 -12.95 -23.71
N PRO A 1002 45.38 -12.95 -23.01
CA PRO A 1002 44.15 -13.51 -23.52
C PRO A 1002 43.54 -12.62 -24.62
N VAL A 1003 42.62 -13.21 -25.37
CA VAL A 1003 41.93 -12.58 -26.51
C VAL A 1003 40.51 -12.15 -26.12
N ILE A 1004 40.03 -11.07 -26.73
CA ILE A 1004 38.64 -10.62 -26.68
C ILE A 1004 37.88 -11.21 -27.88
N ALA A 1005 36.85 -12.01 -27.63
CA ALA A 1005 36.06 -12.61 -28.71
C ALA A 1005 34.72 -11.89 -28.92
N VAL A 1006 34.34 -11.66 -30.19
CA VAL A 1006 33.04 -11.10 -30.57
C VAL A 1006 32.37 -12.04 -31.58
N ILE A 1007 31.13 -12.43 -31.31
CA ILE A 1007 30.35 -13.26 -32.24
C ILE A 1007 29.88 -12.38 -33.41
N ASP A 1008 30.16 -12.80 -34.65
CA ASP A 1008 29.69 -12.17 -35.88
C ASP A 1008 29.28 -13.27 -36.87
N LEU A 1009 27.98 -13.52 -36.95
CA LEU A 1009 27.38 -14.57 -37.77
C LEU A 1009 27.30 -14.20 -39.26
N GLY A 1010 27.77 -12.99 -39.62
CA GLY A 1010 27.81 -12.53 -41.00
C GLY A 1010 26.43 -12.25 -41.61
N PRO A 1011 26.33 -12.19 -42.95
CA PRO A 1011 25.08 -11.86 -43.63
C PRO A 1011 24.03 -12.97 -43.49
N GLY A 1012 22.75 -12.58 -43.50
CA GLY A 1012 21.61 -13.51 -43.44
C GLY A 1012 20.99 -13.69 -42.06
N ILE A 1013 21.55 -13.08 -41.01
CA ILE A 1013 20.94 -13.01 -39.68
C ILE A 1013 21.23 -11.64 -39.04
N ALA A 1014 20.18 -10.97 -38.55
CA ALA A 1014 20.29 -9.67 -37.89
C ALA A 1014 20.21 -9.83 -36.37
N PRO A 1015 20.91 -8.99 -35.58
CA PRO A 1015 20.69 -8.88 -34.14
C PRO A 1015 19.22 -8.66 -33.80
N ALA A 1016 18.72 -9.35 -32.79
CA ALA A 1016 17.34 -9.23 -32.36
C ALA A 1016 17.19 -8.10 -31.34
N LEU A 1017 16.34 -7.11 -31.66
CA LEU A 1017 15.92 -6.05 -30.74
C LEU A 1017 17.09 -5.24 -30.14
N THR A 1018 18.14 -5.04 -30.95
CA THR A 1018 19.25 -4.14 -30.69
C THR A 1018 19.72 -3.47 -31.98
N ALA A 1019 20.11 -2.20 -31.87
CA ALA A 1019 20.73 -1.45 -32.97
C ALA A 1019 22.28 -1.52 -32.94
N VAL A 1020 22.87 -2.10 -31.90
CA VAL A 1020 24.33 -2.22 -31.76
C VAL A 1020 24.82 -3.43 -32.54
N THR A 1021 25.50 -3.18 -33.66
CA THR A 1021 25.97 -4.25 -34.55
C THR A 1021 27.23 -4.94 -34.03
N PRO A 1022 27.53 -6.18 -34.47
CA PRO A 1022 28.81 -6.83 -34.18
C PRO A 1022 30.02 -5.95 -34.56
N ALA A 1023 29.92 -5.23 -35.68
CA ALA A 1023 30.94 -4.29 -36.11
C ALA A 1023 31.12 -3.12 -35.13
N ALA A 1024 30.04 -2.54 -34.62
CA ALA A 1024 30.12 -1.47 -33.62
C ALA A 1024 30.77 -1.93 -32.31
N TRP A 1025 30.47 -3.15 -31.87
CA TRP A 1025 31.13 -3.77 -30.72
C TRP A 1025 32.64 -3.94 -30.96
N ARG A 1026 33.05 -4.44 -32.12
CA ARG A 1026 34.47 -4.54 -32.49
C ARG A 1026 35.15 -3.18 -32.50
N THR A 1027 34.58 -2.18 -33.17
CA THR A 1027 35.15 -0.83 -33.23
C THR A 1027 35.36 -0.25 -31.83
N ALA A 1028 34.39 -0.41 -30.93
CA ALA A 1028 34.49 0.10 -29.56
C ALA A 1028 35.58 -0.62 -28.75
N LEU A 1029 35.72 -1.93 -28.91
CA LEU A 1029 36.75 -2.73 -28.23
C LEU A 1029 38.15 -2.48 -28.81
N GLU A 1030 38.29 -2.35 -30.13
CA GLU A 1030 39.54 -2.01 -30.81
C GLU A 1030 40.07 -0.65 -30.39
N ALA A 1031 39.19 0.35 -30.27
CA ALA A 1031 39.55 1.70 -29.84
C ALA A 1031 39.84 1.83 -28.32
N SER A 1032 39.73 0.75 -27.55
CA SER A 1032 39.82 0.80 -26.09
C SER A 1032 41.26 0.65 -25.56
N ASP A 1033 41.46 1.07 -24.32
CA ASP A 1033 42.73 0.87 -23.59
C ASP A 1033 43.09 -0.61 -23.42
N LEU A 1034 42.13 -1.54 -23.50
CA LEU A 1034 42.41 -2.98 -23.49
C LEU A 1034 43.35 -3.37 -24.65
N VAL A 1035 43.12 -2.81 -25.84
CA VAL A 1035 43.95 -3.08 -27.02
C VAL A 1035 45.15 -2.14 -27.06
N HIS A 1036 44.92 -0.83 -26.97
CA HIS A 1036 45.97 0.16 -27.19
C HIS A 1036 47.00 0.25 -26.07
N ARG A 1037 46.57 0.14 -24.80
CA ARG A 1037 47.47 0.23 -23.63
C ARG A 1037 47.87 -1.15 -23.12
N HIS A 1038 46.93 -2.09 -23.11
CA HIS A 1038 47.14 -3.41 -22.51
C HIS A 1038 47.46 -4.52 -23.52
N GLY A 1039 47.35 -4.26 -24.84
CA GLY A 1039 47.82 -5.17 -25.89
C GLY A 1039 47.04 -6.46 -26.03
N LEU A 1040 45.76 -6.49 -25.66
CA LEU A 1040 44.86 -7.60 -26.01
C LEU A 1040 44.56 -7.56 -27.51
N THR A 1041 44.25 -8.71 -28.09
CA THR A 1041 43.81 -8.82 -29.49
C THR A 1041 42.33 -9.20 -29.57
N LEU A 1042 41.69 -8.86 -30.69
CA LEU A 1042 40.31 -9.26 -30.97
C LEU A 1042 40.26 -10.48 -31.88
N ARG A 1043 39.28 -11.36 -31.65
CA ARG A 1043 38.94 -12.49 -32.50
C ARG A 1043 37.45 -12.50 -32.82
N THR A 1044 37.12 -12.69 -34.08
CA THR A 1044 35.73 -12.90 -34.51
C THR A 1044 35.38 -14.39 -34.44
N LEU A 1045 34.20 -14.71 -33.91
CA LEU A 1045 33.64 -16.06 -33.91
C LEU A 1045 32.43 -16.10 -34.84
N THR A 1046 32.49 -16.93 -35.88
CA THR A 1046 31.53 -16.97 -36.99
C THR A 1046 30.70 -18.25 -37.02
N THR A 1047 31.17 -19.32 -36.38
CA THR A 1047 30.51 -20.63 -36.34
C THR A 1047 30.33 -21.14 -34.90
N HIS A 1048 29.45 -22.13 -34.73
CA HIS A 1048 29.26 -22.76 -33.42
C HIS A 1048 30.52 -23.51 -32.95
N ASP A 1049 31.25 -24.18 -33.85
CA ASP A 1049 32.49 -24.87 -33.51
C ASP A 1049 33.57 -23.90 -32.97
N GLU A 1050 33.68 -22.72 -33.57
CA GLU A 1050 34.57 -21.66 -33.09
C GLU A 1050 34.16 -21.16 -31.70
N LEU A 1051 32.85 -20.99 -31.46
CA LEU A 1051 32.31 -20.62 -30.15
C LEU A 1051 32.56 -21.71 -29.10
N ALA A 1052 32.29 -22.97 -29.43
CA ALA A 1052 32.51 -24.11 -28.54
C ALA A 1052 33.99 -24.25 -28.18
N ALA A 1053 34.90 -24.08 -29.14
CA ALA A 1053 36.34 -24.08 -28.90
C ALA A 1053 36.78 -22.90 -28.02
N ALA A 1054 36.23 -21.70 -28.23
CA ALA A 1054 36.51 -20.53 -27.39
C ALA A 1054 36.07 -20.76 -25.94
N LEU A 1055 34.84 -21.23 -25.73
CA LEU A 1055 34.29 -21.56 -24.40
C LEU A 1055 35.12 -22.64 -23.69
N ALA A 1056 35.56 -23.68 -24.41
CA ALA A 1056 36.36 -24.76 -23.85
C ALA A 1056 37.79 -24.34 -23.46
N SER A 1057 38.36 -23.34 -24.15
CA SER A 1057 39.75 -22.89 -23.95
C SER A 1057 40.00 -22.16 -22.63
N GLY A 1058 38.93 -21.68 -21.98
CA GLY A 1058 38.98 -21.01 -20.68
C GLY A 1058 39.42 -19.54 -20.72
N PRO A 1059 39.28 -18.83 -19.57
CA PRO A 1059 39.46 -17.37 -19.47
C PRO A 1059 40.88 -16.87 -19.82
N GLU A 1060 41.86 -17.77 -19.75
CA GLU A 1060 43.27 -17.43 -19.97
C GLU A 1060 43.66 -17.32 -21.43
N ARG A 1061 42.86 -17.92 -22.31
CA ARG A 1061 43.01 -17.80 -23.75
C ARG A 1061 41.97 -16.85 -24.32
N ILE A 1062 40.76 -16.87 -23.76
CA ILE A 1062 39.64 -16.02 -24.17
C ILE A 1062 39.15 -15.29 -22.93
N PHE A 1063 39.51 -14.03 -22.77
CA PHE A 1063 39.18 -13.23 -21.58
C PHE A 1063 37.67 -12.96 -21.49
N THR A 1064 37.07 -12.61 -22.64
CA THR A 1064 35.66 -12.27 -22.74
C THR A 1064 35.08 -12.72 -24.07
N ILE A 1065 33.80 -13.07 -24.08
CA ILE A 1065 33.01 -13.35 -25.27
C ILE A 1065 31.80 -12.41 -25.27
N VAL A 1066 31.66 -11.63 -26.34
CA VAL A 1066 30.51 -10.74 -26.55
C VAL A 1066 29.55 -11.36 -27.54
N ASN A 1067 28.29 -11.54 -27.11
CA ASN A 1067 27.17 -11.90 -27.98
C ASN A 1067 26.35 -10.65 -28.35
N PRO A 1068 26.61 -10.02 -29.51
CA PRO A 1068 25.94 -8.79 -29.91
C PRO A 1068 24.51 -9.00 -30.44
N TYR A 1069 23.98 -10.24 -30.48
CA TYR A 1069 22.74 -10.56 -31.18
C TYR A 1069 21.46 -10.45 -30.34
N GLY A 1070 21.53 -9.88 -29.13
CA GLY A 1070 20.36 -9.63 -28.28
C GLY A 1070 19.71 -10.93 -27.81
N GLU A 1071 18.53 -11.28 -28.35
CA GLU A 1071 17.81 -12.49 -27.95
C GLU A 1071 18.40 -13.80 -28.49
N LEU A 1072 19.27 -13.73 -29.50
CA LEU A 1072 19.74 -14.91 -30.24
C LEU A 1072 20.96 -15.56 -29.55
N LEU A 1073 20.92 -16.88 -29.43
CA LEU A 1073 22.01 -17.73 -28.95
C LEU A 1073 22.47 -18.67 -30.07
N LEU A 1074 23.77 -18.69 -30.39
CA LEU A 1074 24.33 -19.62 -31.39
C LEU A 1074 24.37 -21.06 -30.85
N THR A 1075 23.76 -22.02 -31.56
CA THR A 1075 23.65 -23.43 -31.13
C THR A 1075 24.12 -24.39 -32.23
N PRO A 1076 24.44 -25.66 -31.88
CA PRO A 1076 24.92 -26.63 -32.88
C PRO A 1076 23.81 -27.17 -33.78
N GLY A 1077 22.54 -26.94 -33.44
CA GLY A 1077 21.39 -27.48 -34.17
C GLY A 1077 20.08 -27.35 -33.38
N PRO A 1078 18.96 -27.85 -33.93
CA PRO A 1078 17.64 -27.77 -33.32
C PRO A 1078 17.57 -28.57 -32.00
N GLY A 1079 16.91 -28.02 -30.99
CA GLY A 1079 16.72 -28.62 -29.66
C GLY A 1079 17.98 -28.68 -28.77
N ARG A 1080 19.15 -28.28 -29.29
CA ARG A 1080 20.46 -28.43 -28.62
C ARG A 1080 20.96 -27.16 -27.93
N TRP A 1081 20.08 -26.20 -27.67
CA TRP A 1081 20.45 -24.92 -27.06
C TRP A 1081 20.96 -25.05 -25.61
N ARG A 1082 20.54 -26.09 -24.88
CA ARG A 1082 21.03 -26.37 -23.51
C ARG A 1082 22.53 -26.65 -23.48
N GLU A 1083 23.06 -27.32 -24.50
CA GLU A 1083 24.48 -27.64 -24.59
C GLU A 1083 25.34 -26.37 -24.67
N THR A 1084 24.95 -25.39 -25.49
CA THR A 1084 25.64 -24.10 -25.52
C THR A 1084 25.53 -23.38 -24.18
N LEU A 1085 24.36 -23.37 -23.54
CA LEU A 1085 24.20 -22.69 -22.25
C LEU A 1085 25.00 -23.37 -21.13
N ASP A 1086 25.13 -24.69 -21.14
CA ASP A 1086 25.99 -25.42 -20.19
C ASP A 1086 27.46 -25.08 -20.41
N ALA A 1087 27.89 -24.92 -21.67
CA ALA A 1087 29.24 -24.47 -21.99
C ALA A 1087 29.48 -23.00 -21.57
N VAL A 1088 28.51 -22.11 -21.77
CA VAL A 1088 28.56 -20.72 -21.28
C VAL A 1088 28.66 -20.68 -19.75
N ARG A 1089 27.79 -21.44 -19.06
CA ARG A 1089 27.83 -21.59 -17.60
C ARG A 1089 29.21 -22.08 -17.15
N ALA A 1090 29.74 -23.15 -17.75
CA ALA A 1090 31.04 -23.70 -17.39
C ALA A 1090 32.19 -22.70 -17.60
N TYR A 1091 32.17 -21.96 -18.71
CA TYR A 1091 33.16 -20.93 -19.01
C TYR A 1091 33.10 -19.77 -18.00
N VAL A 1092 31.91 -19.25 -17.71
CA VAL A 1092 31.70 -18.19 -16.69
C VAL A 1092 32.13 -18.69 -15.31
N ASN A 1093 31.76 -19.92 -14.95
CA ASN A 1093 32.11 -20.49 -13.64
C ASN A 1093 33.63 -20.64 -13.43
N ARG A 1094 34.41 -20.80 -14.50
CA ARG A 1094 35.88 -20.91 -14.43
C ARG A 1094 36.62 -19.57 -14.46
N GLY A 1095 35.91 -18.44 -14.49
CA GLY A 1095 36.50 -17.10 -14.53
C GLY A 1095 36.25 -16.31 -15.82
N GLY A 1096 35.56 -16.91 -16.81
CA GLY A 1096 35.26 -16.28 -18.09
C GLY A 1096 34.24 -15.15 -18.01
N ILE A 1097 34.35 -14.17 -18.90
CA ILE A 1097 33.39 -13.08 -19.01
C ILE A 1097 32.51 -13.28 -20.26
N TRP A 1098 31.20 -13.24 -20.09
CA TRP A 1098 30.21 -13.36 -21.16
C TRP A 1098 29.31 -12.12 -21.18
N TRP A 1099 29.08 -11.54 -22.35
CA TRP A 1099 28.20 -10.38 -22.51
C TRP A 1099 26.97 -10.69 -23.36
N GLU A 1100 25.79 -10.50 -22.77
CA GLU A 1100 24.50 -10.46 -23.46
C GLU A 1100 24.03 -9.00 -23.62
N THR A 1101 23.86 -8.55 -24.85
CA THR A 1101 23.94 -7.12 -25.13
C THR A 1101 22.61 -6.38 -25.27
N ALA A 1102 21.45 -7.05 -25.19
CA ALA A 1102 20.13 -6.43 -25.19
C ALA A 1102 19.01 -7.47 -24.94
N ALA A 1103 17.77 -6.96 -24.80
CA ALA A 1103 16.52 -7.72 -24.97
C ALA A 1103 16.36 -8.89 -23.99
N TYR A 1104 15.52 -9.89 -24.30
CA TYR A 1104 15.39 -11.11 -23.49
C TYR A 1104 16.45 -12.13 -23.91
N SER A 1105 17.58 -12.16 -23.20
CA SER A 1105 18.72 -13.02 -23.53
C SER A 1105 18.33 -14.50 -23.59
N PHE A 1106 18.93 -15.23 -24.55
CA PHE A 1106 18.71 -16.67 -24.76
C PHE A 1106 17.25 -17.07 -25.04
N HIS A 1107 16.45 -16.17 -25.61
CA HIS A 1107 15.05 -16.45 -25.93
C HIS A 1107 14.89 -17.23 -27.25
N ARG A 1108 15.88 -17.16 -28.14
CA ARG A 1108 15.88 -17.86 -29.43
C ARG A 1108 17.24 -18.51 -29.70
N ALA A 1109 17.23 -19.75 -30.15
CA ALA A 1109 18.41 -20.39 -30.70
C ALA A 1109 18.58 -20.00 -32.17
N VAL A 1110 19.82 -19.87 -32.64
CA VAL A 1110 20.19 -19.72 -34.05
C VAL A 1110 21.24 -20.76 -34.42
N PHE A 1111 21.02 -21.46 -35.53
CA PHE A 1111 21.93 -22.51 -36.03
C PHE A 1111 21.92 -22.55 -37.56
N ARG A 1112 22.95 -23.18 -38.15
CA ARG A 1112 23.02 -23.40 -39.60
C ARG A 1112 22.30 -24.69 -39.99
N GLN A 1113 21.52 -24.63 -41.07
CA GLN A 1113 21.02 -25.80 -41.79
C GLN A 1113 21.41 -25.65 -43.26
N GLY A 1114 22.50 -26.30 -43.66
CA GLY A 1114 23.18 -25.99 -44.92
C GLY A 1114 23.70 -24.54 -44.93
N GLU A 1115 23.48 -23.83 -46.04
CA GLU A 1115 23.89 -22.43 -46.22
C GLU A 1115 22.93 -21.39 -45.59
N ALA A 1116 21.84 -21.81 -44.95
CA ALA A 1116 20.84 -20.91 -44.37
C ALA A 1116 20.90 -20.87 -42.84
N TRP A 1117 20.63 -19.69 -42.26
CA TRP A 1117 20.37 -19.53 -40.82
C TRP A 1117 18.94 -19.93 -40.49
N GLN A 1118 18.78 -20.73 -39.44
CA GLN A 1118 17.50 -21.12 -38.87
C GLN A 1118 17.40 -20.61 -37.44
N THR A 1119 16.17 -20.36 -36.97
CA THR A 1119 15.93 -19.97 -35.58
C THR A 1119 14.86 -20.85 -34.93
N GLU A 1120 15.05 -21.15 -33.65
CA GLU A 1120 14.11 -21.91 -32.83
C GLU A 1120 13.75 -21.10 -31.58
N GLN A 1121 12.48 -21.16 -31.16
CA GLN A 1121 11.99 -20.46 -29.98
C GLN A 1121 12.32 -21.24 -28.70
N ILE A 1122 13.02 -20.61 -27.75
CA ILE A 1122 13.32 -21.18 -26.42
C ILE A 1122 12.34 -20.62 -25.38
N GLY A 1123 11.94 -19.35 -25.52
CA GLY A 1123 11.12 -18.66 -24.53
C GLY A 1123 11.89 -18.40 -23.21
N PRO A 1124 11.22 -18.37 -22.04
CA PRO A 1124 11.90 -18.16 -20.76
C PRO A 1124 12.83 -19.31 -20.34
N GLY A 1125 12.79 -20.45 -21.06
CA GLY A 1125 13.57 -21.65 -20.76
C GLY A 1125 15.08 -21.43 -20.71
N GLY A 1126 15.63 -20.49 -21.48
CA GLY A 1126 17.07 -20.20 -21.52
C GLY A 1126 17.59 -19.59 -20.21
N LEU A 1127 16.94 -18.52 -19.74
CA LEU A 1127 17.29 -17.87 -18.47
C LEU A 1127 16.93 -18.76 -17.26
N HIS A 1128 15.83 -19.51 -17.33
CA HIS A 1128 15.49 -20.51 -16.30
C HIS A 1128 16.56 -21.60 -16.21
N HIS A 1129 17.11 -22.06 -17.34
CA HIS A 1129 18.21 -23.04 -17.34
C HIS A 1129 19.44 -22.52 -16.61
N LEU A 1130 19.75 -21.23 -16.74
CA LEU A 1130 20.82 -20.54 -16.02
C LEU A 1130 20.45 -20.09 -14.59
N ARG A 1131 19.21 -20.30 -14.15
CA ARG A 1131 18.66 -19.88 -12.84
C ARG A 1131 18.73 -18.37 -12.61
N LEU A 1132 18.53 -17.57 -13.66
CA LEU A 1132 18.54 -16.11 -13.56
C LEU A 1132 17.11 -15.57 -13.32
N PRO A 1133 16.89 -14.69 -12.31
CA PRO A 1133 15.56 -14.25 -11.87
C PRO A 1133 14.95 -13.15 -12.75
N ILE A 1134 15.23 -13.16 -14.05
CA ILE A 1134 14.82 -12.12 -14.98
C ILE A 1134 13.36 -12.37 -15.40
N ARG A 1135 12.49 -11.43 -15.03
CA ARG A 1135 11.07 -11.49 -15.35
C ARG A 1135 10.80 -11.00 -16.77
N ALA A 1136 9.67 -11.45 -17.33
CA ALA A 1136 9.08 -10.77 -18.46
C ALA A 1136 8.58 -9.38 -18.03
N GLY A 1137 8.30 -8.52 -18.99
CA GLY A 1137 7.85 -7.14 -18.81
C GLY A 1137 7.29 -6.61 -20.13
N GLU A 1138 7.03 -5.32 -20.25
CA GLU A 1138 6.38 -4.80 -21.44
C GLU A 1138 7.39 -4.51 -22.56
N VAL A 1139 7.16 -5.01 -23.78
CA VAL A 1139 8.07 -4.77 -24.92
C VAL A 1139 8.18 -3.29 -25.27
N ASP A 1140 7.12 -2.54 -25.00
CA ASP A 1140 6.98 -1.13 -25.34
C ASP A 1140 7.23 -0.18 -24.15
N GLN A 1141 7.86 -0.63 -23.06
CA GLN A 1141 8.14 0.23 -21.91
C GLN A 1141 8.92 1.49 -22.35
N PRO A 1142 8.53 2.69 -21.87
CA PRO A 1142 9.31 3.90 -22.09
C PRO A 1142 10.78 3.77 -21.67
N PRO A 1143 11.65 4.59 -22.27
CA PRO A 1143 12.92 4.93 -21.65
C PRO A 1143 12.72 5.68 -20.33
N GLU A 1144 13.44 5.24 -19.28
CA GLU A 1144 13.49 5.91 -17.99
C GLU A 1144 14.91 6.44 -17.70
N PRO A 1145 15.07 7.48 -16.84
CA PRO A 1145 16.37 8.05 -16.53
C PRO A 1145 17.30 7.01 -15.90
N LEU A 1146 18.53 6.94 -16.40
CA LEU A 1146 19.54 6.03 -15.86
C LEU A 1146 20.31 6.70 -14.71
N ARG A 1147 20.69 5.89 -13.72
CA ARG A 1147 21.54 6.29 -12.59
C ARG A 1147 22.72 5.34 -12.47
N VAL A 1148 23.85 5.87 -12.01
CA VAL A 1148 25.06 5.09 -11.79
C VAL A 1148 25.17 4.77 -10.30
N THR A 1149 25.27 3.48 -9.98
CA THR A 1149 25.43 3.01 -8.60
C THR A 1149 26.80 3.41 -8.06
N ASP A 1150 27.03 3.32 -6.75
CA ASP A 1150 28.36 3.65 -6.21
C ASP A 1150 29.44 2.68 -6.71
N THR A 1151 29.11 1.40 -6.86
CA THR A 1151 29.95 0.42 -7.57
C THR A 1151 30.20 0.86 -9.02
N GLY A 1152 29.16 1.29 -9.73
CA GLY A 1152 29.26 1.83 -11.08
C GLY A 1152 30.18 3.05 -11.17
N LYS A 1153 30.11 3.99 -10.23
CA LYS A 1153 30.98 5.17 -10.20
C LYS A 1153 32.45 4.76 -10.02
N ALA A 1154 32.71 3.76 -9.17
CA ALA A 1154 34.05 3.23 -8.94
C ALA A 1154 34.61 2.52 -10.20
N TRP A 1155 33.77 1.81 -10.94
CA TRP A 1155 34.20 1.04 -12.12
C TRP A 1155 34.28 1.87 -13.40
N LEU A 1156 33.32 2.77 -13.61
CA LEU A 1156 33.16 3.51 -14.87
C LEU A 1156 33.93 4.83 -14.89
N GLY A 1157 34.33 5.34 -13.73
CA GLY A 1157 34.95 6.66 -13.60
C GLY A 1157 33.96 7.82 -13.71
N ALA A 1158 34.38 9.01 -13.26
CA ALA A 1158 33.50 10.17 -13.10
C ALA A 1158 32.87 10.64 -14.44
N ASP A 1159 33.65 10.67 -15.52
CA ASP A 1159 33.21 11.22 -16.81
C ASP A 1159 32.13 10.35 -17.47
N LEU A 1160 32.35 9.04 -17.52
CA LEU A 1160 31.37 8.11 -18.07
C LEU A 1160 30.14 8.04 -17.16
N ALA A 1161 30.33 8.09 -15.83
CA ALA A 1161 29.20 8.10 -14.90
C ALA A 1161 28.31 9.34 -15.08
N ALA A 1162 28.92 10.52 -15.27
CA ALA A 1162 28.19 11.77 -15.52
C ALA A 1162 27.45 11.76 -16.87
N ARG A 1163 28.00 11.07 -17.89
CA ARG A 1163 27.33 10.86 -19.18
C ARG A 1163 26.13 9.94 -19.03
N VAL A 1164 26.30 8.79 -18.38
CA VAL A 1164 25.22 7.81 -18.15
C VAL A 1164 24.06 8.45 -17.37
N ALA A 1165 24.35 9.26 -16.36
CA ALA A 1165 23.34 9.95 -15.55
C ALA A 1165 22.48 10.98 -16.32
N LYS A 1166 22.87 11.33 -17.56
CA LYS A 1166 22.11 12.21 -18.47
C LYS A 1166 21.31 11.43 -19.53
N CYS A 1167 21.44 10.11 -19.56
CA CYS A 1167 20.78 9.24 -20.52
C CYS A 1167 19.49 8.65 -19.95
N ALA A 1168 18.63 8.19 -20.85
CA ALA A 1168 17.46 7.38 -20.51
C ALA A 1168 17.42 6.14 -21.41
N SER A 1169 16.96 5.00 -20.88
CA SER A 1169 16.80 3.76 -21.63
C SER A 1169 15.64 2.95 -21.08
N ALA A 1170 15.02 2.10 -21.91
CA ALA A 1170 14.01 1.17 -21.41
C ALA A 1170 14.69 0.11 -20.53
N VAL A 1171 14.17 -0.15 -19.32
CA VAL A 1171 14.72 -1.13 -18.35
C VAL A 1171 13.72 -2.26 -18.07
N ASN A 1172 12.85 -2.55 -19.03
CA ASN A 1172 11.76 -3.53 -18.93
C ASN A 1172 12.14 -5.00 -18.78
N ARG A 1173 13.42 -5.30 -18.91
CA ARG A 1173 14.00 -6.61 -18.63
C ARG A 1173 15.29 -6.37 -17.87
N GLY A 1174 15.22 -5.61 -16.79
CA GLY A 1174 16.37 -5.27 -15.98
C GLY A 1174 17.10 -6.48 -15.40
N THR A 1175 18.08 -6.19 -14.58
CA THR A 1175 18.97 -7.16 -13.92
C THR A 1175 18.62 -7.14 -12.43
N PRO A 1176 17.61 -7.91 -11.98
CA PRO A 1176 17.30 -8.00 -10.57
C PRO A 1176 18.42 -8.73 -9.82
N SER A 1177 18.82 -8.18 -8.68
CA SER A 1177 19.72 -8.87 -7.76
C SER A 1177 18.89 -9.61 -6.72
N ALA A 1178 19.09 -10.92 -6.57
CA ALA A 1178 18.42 -11.75 -5.58
C ALA A 1178 19.45 -12.64 -4.85
N PRO A 1179 19.18 -13.12 -3.62
CA PRO A 1179 20.10 -14.03 -2.92
C PRO A 1179 20.46 -15.30 -3.72
N THR A 1180 19.53 -15.78 -4.56
CA THR A 1180 19.71 -16.96 -5.42
C THR A 1180 20.53 -16.67 -6.69
N ALA A 1181 20.67 -15.40 -7.06
CA ALA A 1181 21.45 -14.94 -8.21
C ALA A 1181 21.90 -13.48 -7.98
N PRO A 1182 22.88 -13.25 -7.09
CA PRO A 1182 23.34 -11.90 -6.77
C PRO A 1182 23.97 -11.28 -8.02
N ALA A 1183 23.56 -10.05 -8.31
CA ALA A 1183 24.04 -9.30 -9.45
C ALA A 1183 24.85 -8.07 -9.00
N THR A 1184 25.97 -7.83 -9.67
CA THR A 1184 26.70 -6.55 -9.59
C THR A 1184 26.04 -5.57 -10.55
N ILE A 1185 25.36 -4.54 -10.03
CA ILE A 1185 24.65 -3.54 -10.84
C ILE A 1185 25.53 -2.29 -10.98
N LEU A 1186 25.88 -1.91 -12.21
CA LEU A 1186 26.67 -0.71 -12.49
C LEU A 1186 25.79 0.48 -12.86
N VAL A 1187 24.72 0.21 -13.60
CA VAL A 1187 23.75 1.22 -14.04
C VAL A 1187 22.35 0.72 -13.71
N THR A 1188 21.53 1.57 -13.12
CA THR A 1188 20.16 1.26 -12.70
C THR A 1188 19.17 2.20 -13.39
N GLY A 1189 17.97 1.70 -13.63
CA GLY A 1189 16.78 2.49 -13.91
C GLY A 1189 16.11 2.96 -12.62
N ILE A 1190 14.79 3.17 -12.67
CA ILE A 1190 13.98 3.57 -11.53
C ILE A 1190 13.85 2.41 -10.53
N ASP A 1191 13.45 1.23 -11.02
CA ASP A 1191 13.12 0.08 -10.19
C ASP A 1191 14.12 -1.09 -10.33
N ASP A 1192 14.79 -1.22 -11.48
CA ASP A 1192 15.64 -2.38 -11.81
C ASP A 1192 17.02 -1.99 -12.36
N GLY A 1193 17.98 -2.92 -12.29
CA GLY A 1193 19.31 -2.76 -12.88
C GLY A 1193 19.28 -2.70 -14.42
N PHE A 1194 19.82 -1.64 -15.03
CA PHE A 1194 19.95 -1.53 -16.48
C PHE A 1194 21.14 -2.34 -17.02
N ILE A 1195 22.32 -2.20 -16.41
CA ILE A 1195 23.50 -3.00 -16.75
C ILE A 1195 24.02 -3.67 -15.48
N GLY A 1196 24.01 -5.00 -15.49
CA GLY A 1196 24.47 -5.78 -14.36
C GLY A 1196 25.03 -7.15 -14.74
N GLY A 1197 25.79 -7.74 -13.83
CA GLY A 1197 26.53 -8.97 -14.05
C GLY A 1197 26.27 -10.04 -12.98
N TYR A 1198 26.02 -11.26 -13.42
CA TYR A 1198 25.84 -12.43 -12.55
C TYR A 1198 27.11 -13.28 -12.50
N ARG A 1199 27.52 -13.71 -11.30
CA ARG A 1199 28.69 -14.59 -11.12
C ARG A 1199 28.37 -16.08 -11.32
N LEU A 1200 27.12 -16.45 -11.61
CA LEU A 1200 26.60 -17.84 -11.64
C LEU A 1200 27.10 -18.64 -10.42
N GLU A 1201 27.68 -19.83 -10.58
CA GLU A 1201 28.28 -20.61 -9.49
C GLU A 1201 29.79 -20.42 -9.32
N GLY A 1202 30.45 -19.61 -10.16
CA GLY A 1202 31.90 -19.38 -10.08
C GLY A 1202 32.29 -17.92 -9.96
N TRP A 1203 33.45 -17.55 -10.52
CA TRP A 1203 34.08 -16.24 -10.32
C TRP A 1203 34.22 -15.37 -11.58
N GLY A 1204 33.82 -15.87 -12.74
CA GLY A 1204 33.63 -15.05 -13.94
C GLY A 1204 32.38 -14.19 -13.88
N THR A 1205 31.94 -13.60 -14.99
CA THR A 1205 30.72 -12.78 -15.01
C THR A 1205 29.93 -12.94 -16.29
N LEU A 1206 28.63 -13.22 -16.16
CA LEU A 1206 27.64 -13.08 -17.22
C LEU A 1206 27.02 -11.68 -17.10
N TRP A 1207 27.51 -10.76 -17.91
CA TRP A 1207 26.98 -9.41 -18.04
C TRP A 1207 25.77 -9.38 -18.94
N ARG A 1208 24.84 -8.49 -18.58
CA ARG A 1208 23.64 -8.26 -19.34
C ARG A 1208 23.27 -6.79 -19.39
N VAL A 1209 22.70 -6.41 -20.52
CA VAL A 1209 22.05 -5.12 -20.74
C VAL A 1209 20.54 -5.37 -20.75
N GLY A 1210 19.85 -4.84 -19.75
CA GLY A 1210 18.41 -4.97 -19.58
C GLY A 1210 17.67 -3.89 -20.34
N GLY A 1211 16.93 -4.25 -21.38
CA GLY A 1211 16.21 -3.29 -22.21
C GLY A 1211 16.23 -3.63 -23.69
N PHE A 1212 15.20 -3.21 -24.44
CA PHE A 1212 15.21 -3.30 -25.90
C PHE A 1212 15.90 -2.08 -26.51
N ASN A 1213 16.65 -2.31 -27.59
CA ASN A 1213 17.37 -1.27 -28.34
C ASN A 1213 18.15 -0.29 -27.44
N PRO A 1214 19.06 -0.81 -26.60
CA PRO A 1214 19.83 0.04 -25.71
C PRO A 1214 20.71 1.00 -26.52
N ASP A 1215 21.03 2.17 -25.95
CA ASP A 1215 21.75 3.23 -26.65
C ASP A 1215 23.09 2.70 -27.21
N PRO A 1216 23.33 2.84 -28.54
CA PRO A 1216 24.49 2.27 -29.21
C PRO A 1216 25.82 2.96 -28.88
N ALA A 1217 25.80 4.19 -28.37
CA ALA A 1217 26.99 4.88 -27.89
C ALA A 1217 27.26 4.62 -26.40
N LEU A 1218 26.21 4.35 -25.62
CA LEU A 1218 26.32 4.09 -24.18
C LEU A 1218 26.77 2.67 -23.88
N THR A 1219 26.12 1.68 -24.51
CA THR A 1219 26.23 0.27 -24.12
C THR A 1219 27.65 -0.28 -24.31
N PRO A 1220 28.30 -0.08 -25.47
CA PRO A 1220 29.69 -0.51 -25.64
C PRO A 1220 30.65 0.25 -24.72
N ALA A 1221 30.39 1.53 -24.43
CA ALA A 1221 31.26 2.32 -23.55
C ALA A 1221 31.26 1.79 -22.11
N VAL A 1222 30.08 1.45 -21.56
CA VAL A 1222 29.95 0.84 -20.23
C VAL A 1222 30.59 -0.56 -20.19
N ALA A 1223 30.38 -1.35 -21.24
CA ALA A 1223 30.99 -2.68 -21.36
C ALA A 1223 32.52 -2.63 -21.46
N VAL A 1224 33.08 -1.71 -22.24
CA VAL A 1224 34.53 -1.49 -22.34
C VAL A 1224 35.10 -1.06 -20.98
N ALA A 1225 34.47 -0.11 -20.28
CA ALA A 1225 34.95 0.36 -18.99
C ALA A 1225 34.91 -0.74 -17.91
N SER A 1226 33.82 -1.52 -17.86
CA SER A 1226 33.72 -2.65 -16.93
C SER A 1226 34.70 -3.77 -17.25
N LEU A 1227 34.92 -4.10 -18.53
CA LEU A 1227 35.97 -5.05 -18.95
C LEU A 1227 37.37 -4.55 -18.59
N LEU A 1228 37.65 -3.25 -18.74
CA LEU A 1228 38.92 -2.65 -18.33
C LEU A 1228 39.13 -2.77 -16.81
N HIS A 1229 38.10 -2.46 -16.01
CA HIS A 1229 38.15 -2.65 -14.57
C HIS A 1229 38.43 -4.12 -14.21
N GLN A 1230 37.70 -5.06 -14.81
CA GLN A 1230 37.87 -6.49 -14.57
C GLN A 1230 39.22 -7.03 -15.04
N TYR A 1231 39.82 -6.46 -16.09
CA TYR A 1231 41.15 -6.86 -16.57
C TYR A 1231 42.29 -6.35 -15.68
N THR A 1232 42.08 -5.21 -15.01
CA THR A 1232 43.11 -4.49 -14.25
C THR A 1232 43.02 -4.65 -12.74
N THR A 1233 41.97 -5.32 -12.26
CA THR A 1233 41.71 -5.55 -10.84
C THR A 1233 41.67 -7.07 -10.56
N PRO A 1234 42.18 -7.54 -9.40
CA PRO A 1234 42.00 -8.92 -8.98
C PRO A 1234 40.51 -9.32 -8.93
N PRO A 1235 40.18 -10.60 -9.15
CA PRO A 1235 38.81 -11.08 -9.01
C PRO A 1235 38.20 -10.69 -7.65
N GLU A 1236 37.03 -10.08 -7.69
CA GLU A 1236 36.28 -9.76 -6.47
C GLU A 1236 35.89 -11.02 -5.71
N SER A 1237 35.76 -10.90 -4.39
CA SER A 1237 35.20 -11.96 -3.56
C SER A 1237 33.81 -12.36 -4.04
N LEU A 1238 33.55 -13.66 -4.10
CA LEU A 1238 32.26 -14.16 -4.54
C LEU A 1238 31.15 -13.73 -3.58
N PRO A 1239 30.05 -13.13 -4.08
CA PRO A 1239 28.91 -12.88 -3.24
C PRO A 1239 28.33 -14.23 -2.78
N PRO A 1240 27.80 -14.32 -1.55
CA PRO A 1240 27.07 -15.49 -1.09
C PRO A 1240 25.97 -15.88 -2.09
N LEU A 1241 25.76 -17.19 -2.31
CA LEU A 1241 24.83 -17.70 -3.32
C LEU A 1241 23.85 -18.68 -2.72
N GLY A 1242 22.60 -18.60 -3.16
CA GLY A 1242 21.58 -19.60 -2.88
C GLY A 1242 20.86 -19.35 -1.56
N THR A 1243 20.28 -20.41 -1.01
CA THR A 1243 19.45 -20.35 0.19
C THR A 1243 20.27 -20.03 1.45
N ARG A 1244 19.77 -19.13 2.30
CA ARG A 1244 20.23 -19.00 3.69
C ARG A 1244 19.68 -20.18 4.51
N PHE A 1245 20.52 -20.84 5.30
CA PHE A 1245 20.13 -21.95 6.15
C PHE A 1245 20.13 -21.53 7.62
N LEU A 1246 19.26 -22.16 8.41
CA LEU A 1246 19.28 -22.04 9.85
C LEU A 1246 20.27 -23.05 10.45
N TYR A 1247 21.24 -22.53 11.19
CA TYR A 1247 22.25 -23.28 11.94
C TYR A 1247 21.98 -23.11 13.44
N HIS A 1248 22.37 -24.12 14.23
CA HIS A 1248 22.21 -24.13 15.67
C HIS A 1248 23.50 -24.59 16.34
N ALA A 1249 23.91 -23.88 17.38
CA ALA A 1249 25.01 -24.22 18.27
C ALA A 1249 24.56 -24.10 19.72
N THR A 1250 25.10 -24.98 20.57
CA THR A 1250 24.89 -24.94 22.02
C THR A 1250 26.20 -25.09 22.76
N ASN A 1251 26.34 -24.45 23.92
CA ASN A 1251 27.43 -24.77 24.83
C ASN A 1251 27.10 -26.09 25.54
N ARG A 1252 28.04 -27.03 25.56
CA ARG A 1252 27.94 -28.21 26.41
C ARG A 1252 28.70 -27.99 27.69
#